data_AF-A0AAN0JTF7-F1
#
_entry.id   AF-A0AAN0JTF7-F1
#
_cell.length_a   1.000
_cell.length_b   1.000
_cell.length_c   1.000
_cell.angle_alpha   90.00
_cell.angle_beta   90.00
_cell.angle_gamma   90.00
#
_symmetry.space_group_name_H-M   'P 1'
#
loop_
_entity.id
_entity.type
_entity.pdbx_description
1 polymer ?
#
loop_
_entity_poly.entity_id
_entity_poly.type
_entity_poly.pdbx_seq_one_letter_code
_entity_poly.pdbx_strand_id
1 'polypeptide(L)'
;MLVDYKCLDIDECENDNGGCSHICNNTIGSYHCDCFDGYVIDESNTLGCRDINECVEMNGTCEHICTNTNGSFECSCYTGYNGSVFCSDINECIENITNCTQECINTDGSYYCECDNGYYLSDDNHTCIDINECTNGTSLCDQICINDAGSYHCDCDIGYLISSNNITCKDINECNDTNGIDDCEHTCHNNIGSYYCTCDMGYVINTTNNNTCNDIDECENNNGGCSHMCNNTIGSYHCDCFDGYVIDQSNNLDCRDIDECVERNGACEHICTNTNGSFECSCYTGYNGSVFCSDINECTENITNCTQECINTDGSYYCECDNGYYLSNDNHTCIDIDECTNGTNLCDQICINDAGSYHCDCDNGYLLSTNNITCNDINECNGTNSTDVCEHTCHNNIGSYYCTCDIGYILNTTNNNTCNDIDECDEGIGNCIQICNNTIGSYTCDCKTGFELDSDGLTCNDINECDLNNGGCENICNNTIGSYKCSCEEGYSLNGTYNCTDINECSINNGGCQHDCSNIPGSYVCLCITGYNLTSNAHNCSDINECNQPNYFACEQSCYNTIGSYYCECNNGFVLNAKTNKTCNDIDECDEGTGNCNQLCNNTIGSYTCDCQTGYELNSDGSTCIDINECDSNNGGCDGICNNTQGSFICLCSSGYYSVGKKCIDIDECSSGNGGCDQHCNNTVGSYFCSCKSGYTLSFDGHNCSDINECHENNGLCTQTCTNTNGSHYCSCKTGFYNTTKDGRYCSDIIECDTNN
;
A
#
# COMPACT_ATOMS: atom_id res chain seq x y z
N MET A 1 93.09 -99.13 19.01
CA MET A 1 92.24 -98.07 19.58
C MET A 1 93.08 -96.81 19.70
N LEU A 2 92.82 -95.83 18.85
CA LEU A 2 93.13 -94.42 19.04
C LEU A 2 91.93 -93.68 18.44
N VAL A 3 91.22 -92.95 19.30
CA VAL A 3 89.95 -92.27 19.05
C VAL A 3 90.27 -90.87 18.51
N ASP A 4 89.62 -90.48 17.42
CA ASP A 4 89.73 -89.17 16.80
C ASP A 4 88.69 -88.24 17.48
N TYR A 5 89.14 -87.24 18.23
CA TYR A 5 88.27 -86.24 18.85
C TYR A 5 88.20 -85.02 17.93
N LYS A 6 87.02 -84.75 17.36
CA LYS A 6 86.73 -83.47 16.70
C LYS A 6 86.12 -82.52 17.73
N CYS A 7 86.67 -81.33 17.86
CA CYS A 7 86.05 -80.23 18.60
C CYS A 7 84.78 -79.78 17.84
N LEU A 8 83.68 -79.69 18.57
CA LEU A 8 82.43 -79.07 18.09
C LEU A 8 82.39 -77.64 18.64
N ASP A 9 81.99 -76.72 17.79
CA ASP A 9 81.74 -75.32 18.13
C ASP A 9 80.60 -75.22 19.15
N ILE A 10 80.73 -74.31 20.12
CA ILE A 10 79.67 -74.04 21.11
C ILE A 10 78.93 -72.82 20.58
N ASP A 11 77.62 -72.93 20.39
CA ASP A 11 76.82 -71.76 20.03
C ASP A 11 76.58 -70.90 21.28
N GLU A 12 77.33 -69.80 21.38
CA GLU A 12 77.21 -68.88 22.51
C GLU A 12 75.92 -68.02 22.46
N CYS A 13 75.23 -67.94 21.32
CA CYS A 13 73.99 -67.17 21.17
C CYS A 13 72.75 -67.90 21.74
N GLU A 14 72.80 -69.23 21.87
CA GLU A 14 71.73 -70.04 22.48
C GLU A 14 71.53 -69.76 23.98
N ASN A 15 72.49 -69.09 24.63
CA ASN A 15 72.42 -68.75 26.05
C ASN A 15 72.37 -67.22 26.23
N ASP A 16 71.19 -66.71 26.62
CA ASP A 16 70.92 -65.27 26.84
C ASP A 16 71.31 -64.36 25.66
N ASN A 17 71.13 -64.85 24.43
CA ASN A 17 71.52 -64.15 23.19
C ASN A 17 73.00 -63.73 23.17
N GLY A 18 73.89 -64.49 23.81
CA GLY A 18 75.30 -64.13 23.95
C GLY A 18 75.53 -62.83 24.76
N GLY A 19 74.52 -62.33 25.48
CA GLY A 19 74.55 -61.00 26.11
C GLY A 19 74.37 -59.83 25.14
N CYS A 20 74.12 -60.09 23.85
CA CYS A 20 73.87 -59.07 22.85
C CYS A 20 72.50 -58.41 23.05
N SER A 21 72.48 -57.08 23.02
CA SER A 21 71.26 -56.29 23.17
C SER A 21 70.25 -56.45 22.03
N HIS A 22 70.69 -56.66 20.79
CA HIS A 22 69.83 -56.87 19.61
C HIS A 22 70.03 -58.26 19.01
N ILE A 23 70.99 -58.44 18.09
CA ILE A 23 71.20 -59.69 17.36
C ILE A 23 72.53 -60.32 17.79
N CYS A 24 72.54 -61.62 18.06
CA CYS A 24 73.76 -62.40 18.27
C CYS A 24 73.97 -63.34 17.08
N ASN A 25 75.15 -63.23 16.46
CA ASN A 25 75.55 -64.06 15.33
C ASN A 25 76.73 -64.95 15.73
N ASN A 26 76.44 -66.25 15.87
CA ASN A 26 77.43 -67.26 16.21
C ASN A 26 78.32 -67.59 15.01
N THR A 27 79.62 -67.72 15.26
CA THR A 27 80.65 -68.03 14.27
C THR A 27 81.57 -69.12 14.80
N ILE A 28 82.28 -69.83 13.91
CA ILE A 28 83.11 -70.96 14.35
C ILE A 28 84.24 -70.46 15.26
N GLY A 29 84.13 -70.75 16.56
CA GLY A 29 85.05 -70.39 17.63
C GLY A 29 84.79 -69.05 18.33
N SER A 30 83.71 -68.32 18.01
CA SER A 30 83.34 -67.04 18.63
C SER A 30 81.93 -66.56 18.22
N TYR A 31 81.42 -65.48 18.79
CA TYR A 31 80.19 -64.82 18.34
C TYR A 31 80.39 -63.31 18.28
N HIS A 32 79.52 -62.60 17.57
CA HIS A 32 79.48 -61.14 17.56
C HIS A 32 78.05 -60.64 17.63
N CYS A 33 77.90 -59.40 18.11
CA CYS A 33 76.61 -58.75 18.18
C CYS A 33 76.44 -57.80 17.00
N ASP A 34 75.26 -57.83 16.40
CA ASP A 34 74.82 -56.86 15.40
C ASP A 34 73.62 -56.09 15.91
N CYS A 35 73.44 -54.89 15.39
CA CYS A 35 72.34 -54.01 15.74
C CYS A 35 71.26 -54.04 14.66
N PHE A 36 69.99 -53.89 15.08
CA PHE A 36 68.91 -53.57 14.15
C PHE A 36 69.20 -52.25 13.42
N ASP A 37 68.65 -52.10 12.23
CA ASP A 37 68.73 -50.86 11.45
C ASP A 37 68.26 -49.66 12.29
N GLY A 38 68.96 -48.52 12.19
CA GLY A 38 68.75 -47.34 13.05
C GLY A 38 69.59 -47.32 14.34
N TYR A 39 70.42 -48.34 14.58
CA TYR A 39 71.29 -48.42 15.76
C TYR A 39 72.73 -48.79 15.38
N VAL A 40 73.70 -48.32 16.16
CA VAL A 40 75.11 -48.73 16.04
C VAL A 40 75.60 -49.40 17.30
N ILE A 41 76.61 -50.26 17.17
CA ILE A 41 77.28 -50.85 18.34
C ILE A 41 77.87 -49.71 19.17
N ASP A 42 77.55 -49.69 20.47
CA ASP A 42 78.09 -48.75 21.41
C ASP A 42 79.58 -49.03 21.62
N GLU A 43 80.44 -48.07 21.24
CA GLU A 43 81.89 -48.22 21.36
C GLU A 43 82.36 -48.45 22.81
N SER A 44 81.54 -48.08 23.79
CA SER A 44 81.82 -48.30 25.22
C SER A 44 81.40 -49.68 25.72
N ASN A 45 80.50 -50.37 24.99
CA ASN A 45 80.04 -51.71 25.30
C ASN A 45 79.69 -52.46 24.00
N THR A 46 80.59 -53.31 23.52
CA THR A 46 80.43 -54.04 22.25
C THR A 46 79.29 -55.06 22.24
N LEU A 47 78.59 -55.26 23.37
CA LEU A 47 77.37 -56.06 23.47
C LEU A 47 76.09 -55.19 23.41
N GLY A 48 76.21 -53.87 23.56
CA GLY A 48 75.13 -52.89 23.57
C GLY A 48 74.99 -52.14 22.25
N CYS A 49 73.77 -51.90 21.80
CA CYS A 49 73.44 -51.05 20.67
C CYS A 49 72.92 -49.71 21.18
N ARG A 50 73.42 -48.61 20.62
CA ARG A 50 72.90 -47.26 20.86
C ARG A 50 72.19 -46.74 19.62
N ASP A 51 71.16 -45.97 19.86
CA ASP A 51 70.37 -45.30 18.84
C ASP A 51 71.23 -44.35 18.00
N ILE A 52 71.03 -44.34 16.69
CA ILE A 52 71.59 -43.32 15.81
C ILE A 52 70.76 -42.05 16.01
N ASN A 53 71.40 -40.88 15.99
CA ASN A 53 70.67 -39.63 15.90
C ASN A 53 70.73 -39.12 14.47
N GLU A 54 69.76 -39.52 13.66
CA GLU A 54 69.70 -39.20 12.23
C GLU A 54 69.46 -37.70 11.98
N CYS A 55 68.95 -36.96 12.96
CA CYS A 55 68.72 -35.51 12.83
C CYS A 55 70.01 -34.66 12.84
N VAL A 56 71.16 -35.23 13.21
CA VAL A 56 72.43 -34.48 13.30
C VAL A 56 73.06 -34.24 11.93
N GLU A 57 72.85 -35.13 10.96
CA GLU A 57 73.29 -34.94 9.58
C GLU A 57 72.12 -34.50 8.69
N MET A 58 72.27 -33.33 8.05
CA MET A 58 71.28 -32.77 7.11
C MET A 58 69.82 -32.79 7.62
N ASN A 59 69.61 -32.61 8.93
CA ASN A 59 68.29 -32.63 9.58
C ASN A 59 67.49 -33.92 9.31
N GLY A 60 68.15 -35.08 9.19
CA GLY A 60 67.48 -36.33 8.84
C GLY A 60 66.78 -36.30 7.48
N THR A 61 67.14 -35.38 6.57
CA THR A 61 66.43 -35.09 5.30
C THR A 61 65.02 -34.47 5.46
N CYS A 62 64.61 -34.11 6.68
CA CYS A 62 63.38 -33.37 6.94
C CYS A 62 63.52 -31.90 6.49
N GLU A 63 62.50 -31.37 5.81
CA GLU A 63 62.47 -29.98 5.34
C GLU A 63 62.40 -28.96 6.48
N HIS A 64 61.55 -29.19 7.49
CA HIS A 64 61.36 -28.28 8.62
C HIS A 64 61.96 -28.82 9.93
N ILE A 65 61.27 -29.72 10.63
CA ILE A 65 61.65 -30.18 11.97
C ILE A 65 61.95 -31.68 11.95
N CYS A 66 63.12 -32.09 12.43
CA CYS A 66 63.47 -33.49 12.69
C CYS A 66 63.52 -33.76 14.20
N THR A 67 62.80 -34.78 14.65
CA THR A 67 62.85 -35.27 16.03
C THR A 67 63.37 -36.70 16.06
N ASN A 68 64.47 -36.92 16.78
CA ASN A 68 65.04 -38.26 16.90
C ASN A 68 64.17 -39.14 17.78
N THR A 69 63.84 -40.33 17.30
CA THR A 69 63.06 -41.33 18.02
C THR A 69 63.91 -42.58 18.20
N ASN A 70 63.50 -43.51 19.07
CA ASN A 70 64.32 -44.69 19.32
C ASN A 70 64.28 -45.65 18.12
N GLY A 71 65.37 -45.72 17.36
CA GLY A 71 65.59 -46.55 16.17
C GLY A 71 65.23 -45.90 14.85
N SER A 72 64.85 -44.62 14.85
CA SER A 72 64.45 -43.87 13.67
C SER A 72 64.31 -42.38 13.98
N PHE A 73 63.84 -41.58 13.04
CA PHE A 73 63.53 -40.17 13.26
C PHE A 73 62.17 -39.83 12.64
N GLU A 74 61.52 -38.82 13.19
CA GLU A 74 60.22 -38.34 12.71
C GLU A 74 60.36 -36.90 12.23
N CYS A 75 59.81 -36.62 11.05
CA CYS A 75 59.77 -35.28 10.49
C CYS A 75 58.40 -34.62 10.76
N SER A 76 58.42 -33.34 11.09
CA SER A 76 57.21 -32.53 11.23
C SER A 76 57.40 -31.15 10.63
N CYS A 77 56.30 -30.53 10.22
CA CYS A 77 56.28 -29.21 9.60
C CYS A 77 56.06 -28.09 10.62
N TYR A 78 56.55 -26.88 10.31
CA TYR A 78 56.15 -25.67 11.05
C TYR A 78 54.63 -25.47 10.96
N THR A 79 54.07 -24.78 11.95
CA THR A 79 52.64 -24.43 11.96
C THR A 79 52.29 -23.61 10.72
N GLY A 80 51.19 -23.92 10.04
CA GLY A 80 50.83 -23.34 8.72
C GLY A 80 51.25 -24.19 7.51
N TYR A 81 51.91 -25.33 7.72
CA TYR A 81 52.36 -26.22 6.64
C TYR A 81 51.90 -27.66 6.91
N ASN A 82 51.55 -28.41 5.86
CA ASN A 82 51.20 -29.83 5.96
C ASN A 82 52.27 -30.70 5.30
N GLY A 83 52.33 -31.96 5.72
CA GLY A 83 53.32 -32.92 5.26
C GLY A 83 54.10 -33.53 6.41
N SER A 84 55.12 -34.31 6.07
CA SER A 84 56.01 -34.94 7.04
C SER A 84 57.45 -34.66 6.69
N VAL A 85 57.95 -35.22 5.59
CA VAL A 85 59.34 -35.01 5.12
C VAL A 85 59.47 -33.75 4.27
N PHE A 86 58.54 -33.55 3.34
CA PHE A 86 58.39 -32.35 2.54
C PHE A 86 57.14 -31.60 3.01
N CYS A 87 57.27 -30.30 3.24
CA CYS A 87 56.27 -29.44 3.83
C CYS A 87 55.75 -28.46 2.78
N SER A 88 54.45 -28.54 2.50
CA SER A 88 53.77 -27.57 1.64
C SER A 88 52.93 -26.63 2.49
N ASP A 89 52.89 -25.37 2.07
CA ASP A 89 52.02 -24.35 2.64
C ASP A 89 50.56 -24.84 2.70
N ILE A 90 49.89 -24.63 3.84
CA ILE A 90 48.47 -24.88 3.96
C ILE A 90 47.76 -23.65 3.44
N ASN A 91 47.04 -23.78 2.33
CA ASN A 91 46.20 -22.69 1.87
C ASN A 91 44.98 -22.55 2.77
N GLU A 92 45.05 -21.69 3.79
CA GLU A 92 43.99 -21.58 4.79
C GLU A 92 42.68 -21.03 4.22
N CYS A 93 42.75 -20.30 3.10
CA CYS A 93 41.59 -19.75 2.38
C CYS A 93 40.78 -20.82 1.63
N ILE A 94 41.42 -21.87 1.11
CA ILE A 94 40.71 -22.97 0.41
C ILE A 94 40.20 -24.00 1.40
N GLU A 95 40.97 -24.27 2.46
CA GLU A 95 40.61 -25.26 3.48
C GLU A 95 39.53 -24.76 4.47
N ASN A 96 39.04 -23.52 4.32
CA ASN A 96 37.99 -22.90 5.15
C ASN A 96 38.36 -22.84 6.66
N ILE A 97 39.65 -22.65 6.97
CA ILE A 97 40.16 -22.54 8.36
C ILE A 97 40.34 -21.07 8.77
N THR A 98 39.91 -20.14 7.93
CA THR A 98 40.05 -18.69 8.14
C THR A 98 38.86 -18.10 8.89
N ASN A 99 39.11 -17.01 9.64
CA ASN A 99 38.05 -16.20 10.24
C ASN A 99 37.77 -14.90 9.45
N CYS A 100 38.25 -14.80 8.20
CA CYS A 100 38.01 -13.63 7.36
C CYS A 100 36.52 -13.51 7.04
N THR A 101 35.98 -12.32 7.26
CA THR A 101 34.56 -12.03 7.00
C THR A 101 34.26 -11.70 5.53
N GLN A 102 35.27 -11.26 4.78
CA GLN A 102 35.20 -10.98 3.34
C GLN A 102 36.34 -11.72 2.64
N GLU A 103 37.31 -11.01 2.07
CA GLU A 103 38.37 -11.60 1.26
C GLU A 103 39.48 -12.20 2.13
N CYS A 104 39.96 -13.38 1.75
CA CYS A 104 41.09 -14.07 2.37
C CYS A 104 42.23 -14.20 1.35
N ILE A 105 43.42 -13.75 1.72
CA ILE A 105 44.63 -13.85 0.91
C ILE A 105 45.60 -14.81 1.59
N ASN A 106 45.88 -15.93 0.91
CA ASN A 106 46.84 -16.92 1.37
C ASN A 106 48.27 -16.43 1.16
N THR A 107 49.13 -16.62 2.15
CA THR A 107 50.55 -16.29 2.11
C THR A 107 51.37 -17.49 2.58
N ASP A 108 52.66 -17.52 2.27
CA ASP A 108 53.52 -18.64 2.63
C ASP A 108 53.61 -18.82 4.17
N GLY A 109 52.93 -19.85 4.68
CA GLY A 109 52.81 -20.24 6.08
C GLY A 109 51.74 -19.53 6.89
N SER A 110 50.86 -18.71 6.28
CA SER A 110 49.81 -17.95 6.97
C SER A 110 48.81 -17.31 6.00
N TYR A 111 47.81 -16.59 6.52
CA TYR A 111 46.87 -15.81 5.70
C TYR A 111 46.62 -14.42 6.30
N TYR A 112 46.09 -13.50 5.50
CA TYR A 112 45.52 -12.25 6.00
C TYR A 112 44.20 -11.93 5.30
N CYS A 113 43.37 -11.13 5.96
CA CYS A 113 42.06 -10.74 5.45
C CYS A 113 42.11 -9.34 4.80
N GLU A 114 41.38 -9.17 3.72
CA GLU A 114 41.19 -7.89 3.03
C GLU A 114 39.69 -7.59 2.92
N CYS A 115 39.35 -6.30 2.86
CA CYS A 115 37.96 -5.86 2.81
C CYS A 115 37.63 -5.28 1.45
N ASP A 116 36.41 -5.57 0.99
CA ASP A 116 35.81 -4.97 -0.18
C ASP A 116 35.71 -3.45 -0.04
N ASN A 117 35.66 -2.75 -1.17
CA ASN A 117 35.50 -1.29 -1.19
C ASN A 117 34.23 -0.88 -0.41
N GLY A 118 34.36 0.13 0.46
CA GLY A 118 33.28 0.58 1.35
C GLY A 118 33.35 -0.01 2.77
N TYR A 119 34.32 -0.88 3.06
CA TYR A 119 34.56 -1.46 4.38
C TYR A 119 35.98 -1.16 4.85
N TYR A 120 36.19 -1.20 6.18
CA TYR A 120 37.52 -1.14 6.77
C TYR A 120 37.76 -2.33 7.69
N LEU A 121 39.01 -2.78 7.74
CA LEU A 121 39.39 -3.91 8.57
C LEU A 121 39.44 -3.49 10.05
N SER A 122 38.69 -4.20 10.87
CA SER A 122 38.62 -4.04 12.32
C SER A 122 39.97 -4.35 13.00
N ASP A 123 40.13 -3.92 14.24
CA ASP A 123 41.35 -4.13 15.05
C ASP A 123 41.67 -5.62 15.30
N ASP A 124 40.72 -6.52 15.05
CA ASP A 124 40.92 -7.97 15.10
C ASP A 124 41.64 -8.52 13.86
N ASN A 125 41.87 -7.72 12.81
CA ASN A 125 42.44 -8.09 11.51
C ASN A 125 41.65 -9.15 10.71
N HIS A 126 40.38 -9.41 11.05
CA HIS A 126 39.56 -10.44 10.39
C HIS A 126 38.14 -9.95 10.00
N THR A 127 37.61 -8.98 10.74
CA THR A 127 36.25 -8.47 10.56
C THR A 127 36.26 -7.19 9.72
N CYS A 128 35.55 -7.19 8.60
CA CYS A 128 35.34 -6.02 7.77
C CYS A 128 34.09 -5.29 8.25
N ILE A 129 34.28 -4.05 8.70
CA ILE A 129 33.22 -3.19 9.22
C ILE A 129 32.86 -2.17 8.15
N ASP A 130 31.57 -2.06 7.90
CA ASP A 130 31.02 -1.11 6.95
C ASP A 130 31.39 0.34 7.31
N ILE A 131 31.89 1.10 6.34
CA ILE A 131 32.22 2.51 6.53
C ILE A 131 30.92 3.28 6.48
N ASN A 132 30.45 3.79 7.61
CA ASN A 132 29.22 4.57 7.60
C ASN A 132 29.43 5.98 7.00
N GLU A 133 29.23 6.17 5.70
CA GLU A 133 29.51 7.44 5.02
C GLU A 133 28.59 8.58 5.45
N CYS A 134 27.38 8.26 5.95
CA CYS A 134 26.43 9.23 6.48
C CYS A 134 26.93 9.91 7.75
N THR A 135 27.66 9.19 8.61
CA THR A 135 28.23 9.73 9.85
C THR A 135 29.67 10.19 9.69
N ASN A 136 30.41 9.63 8.72
CA ASN A 136 31.78 9.99 8.43
C ASN A 136 31.92 11.31 7.62
N GLY A 137 30.79 11.91 7.22
CA GLY A 137 30.73 13.21 6.55
C GLY A 137 31.21 13.19 5.10
N THR A 138 31.31 12.00 4.49
CA THR A 138 31.67 11.79 3.09
C THR A 138 30.44 11.67 2.18
N SER A 139 29.25 11.53 2.76
CA SER A 139 27.99 11.61 2.05
C SER A 139 27.78 12.98 1.38
N LEU A 140 27.37 12.96 0.12
CA LEU A 140 27.00 14.16 -0.65
C LEU A 140 25.49 14.42 -0.65
N CYS A 141 24.71 13.65 0.11
CA CYS A 141 23.26 13.74 0.13
C CYS A 141 22.77 15.12 0.58
N ASP A 142 21.81 15.66 -0.17
CA ASP A 142 21.25 16.99 0.08
C ASP A 142 20.39 17.03 1.36
N GLN A 143 19.66 15.95 1.65
CA GLN A 143 18.80 15.82 2.83
C GLN A 143 19.09 14.55 3.63
N ILE A 144 18.51 13.41 3.25
CA ILE A 144 18.63 12.16 3.99
C ILE A 144 19.73 11.32 3.38
N CYS A 145 20.61 10.78 4.22
CA CYS A 145 21.59 9.77 3.84
C CYS A 145 21.23 8.46 4.54
N ILE A 146 21.13 7.38 3.77
CA ILE A 146 20.90 6.04 4.27
C ILE A 146 22.15 5.22 4.00
N ASN A 147 22.67 4.63 5.06
CA ASN A 147 23.88 3.83 5.03
C ASN A 147 23.55 2.39 4.66
N ASP A 148 24.02 1.95 3.51
CA ASP A 148 23.90 0.56 3.06
C ASP A 148 25.19 -0.20 3.34
N ALA A 149 25.16 -1.51 3.21
CA ALA A 149 26.36 -2.31 3.36
C ALA A 149 27.31 -2.05 2.15
N GLY A 150 28.44 -1.41 2.39
CA GLY A 150 29.51 -1.11 1.43
C GLY A 150 29.31 0.17 0.63
N SER A 151 28.26 0.94 0.91
CA SER A 151 27.95 2.18 0.21
C SER A 151 26.86 2.98 0.94
N TYR A 152 26.44 4.11 0.38
CA TYR A 152 25.29 4.85 0.86
C TYR A 152 24.41 5.29 -0.32
N HIS A 153 23.12 5.51 -0.05
CA HIS A 153 22.24 6.20 -0.97
C HIS A 153 21.56 7.38 -0.29
N CYS A 154 21.09 8.31 -1.11
CA CYS A 154 20.37 9.48 -0.66
C CYS A 154 18.87 9.23 -0.77
N ASP A 155 18.13 9.79 0.18
CA ASP A 155 16.68 9.86 0.16
C ASP A 155 16.26 11.31 0.48
N CYS A 156 14.98 11.61 0.29
CA CYS A 156 14.45 12.95 0.49
C CYS A 156 13.39 12.98 1.57
N ASP A 157 13.31 14.09 2.30
CA ASP A 157 12.22 14.35 3.22
C ASP A 157 10.87 14.37 2.46
N ILE A 158 9.79 14.08 3.17
CA ILE A 158 8.42 14.13 2.62
C ILE A 158 8.17 15.51 2.00
N GLY A 159 7.64 15.56 0.78
CA GLY A 159 7.44 16.80 0.00
C GLY A 159 8.56 17.09 -1.02
N TYR A 160 9.55 16.20 -1.14
CA TYR A 160 10.64 16.32 -2.11
C TYR A 160 10.82 15.03 -2.91
N LEU A 161 11.21 15.14 -4.18
CA LEU A 161 11.60 14.04 -5.04
C LEU A 161 13.10 14.05 -5.29
N ILE A 162 13.69 12.85 -5.25
CA ILE A 162 15.08 12.68 -5.62
C ILE A 162 15.27 12.91 -7.11
N SER A 163 16.19 13.81 -7.43
CA SER A 163 16.48 14.16 -8.82
C SER A 163 17.35 13.09 -9.51
N SER A 164 17.47 13.17 -10.83
CA SER A 164 18.14 12.17 -11.67
C SER A 164 19.63 11.93 -11.37
N ASN A 165 20.24 12.72 -10.49
CA ASN A 165 21.62 12.51 -10.03
C ASN A 165 21.70 11.67 -8.74
N ASN A 166 20.55 11.20 -8.21
CA ASN A 166 20.42 10.43 -6.97
C ASN A 166 21.02 11.11 -5.72
N ILE A 167 21.19 12.44 -5.74
CA ILE A 167 21.85 13.19 -4.66
C ILE A 167 21.03 14.40 -4.22
N THR A 168 20.47 15.17 -5.16
CA THR A 168 19.73 16.41 -4.85
C THR A 168 18.23 16.19 -4.74
N CYS A 169 17.61 16.80 -3.73
CA CYS A 169 16.18 16.71 -3.46
C CYS A 169 15.48 17.95 -4.04
N LYS A 170 14.46 17.73 -4.87
CA LYS A 170 13.68 18.80 -5.49
C LYS A 170 12.30 18.84 -4.90
N ASP A 171 11.85 20.05 -4.58
CA ASP A 171 10.49 20.32 -4.12
C ASP A 171 9.46 19.70 -5.07
N ILE A 172 8.50 18.96 -4.50
CA ILE A 172 7.31 18.52 -5.21
C ILE A 172 6.38 19.71 -5.26
N ASN A 173 5.94 20.12 -6.45
CA ASN A 173 4.90 21.14 -6.52
C ASN A 173 3.54 20.48 -6.38
N GLU A 174 3.01 20.39 -5.16
CA GLU A 174 1.79 19.64 -4.91
C GLU A 174 0.57 20.24 -5.62
N CYS A 175 0.54 21.56 -5.84
CA CYS A 175 -0.54 22.25 -6.57
C CYS A 175 -0.57 21.96 -8.08
N ASN A 176 0.43 21.26 -8.64
CA ASN A 176 0.50 20.90 -10.06
C ASN A 176 0.56 19.37 -10.29
N ASP A 177 0.49 18.56 -9.24
CA ASP A 177 0.61 17.11 -9.35
C ASP A 177 -0.75 16.48 -9.73
N THR A 178 -0.78 15.77 -10.87
CA THR A 178 -1.98 15.10 -11.41
C THR A 178 -2.37 13.83 -10.66
N ASN A 179 -1.61 13.42 -9.63
CA ASN A 179 -1.85 12.22 -8.83
C ASN A 179 -2.86 12.41 -7.68
N GLY A 180 -3.47 13.59 -7.54
CA GLY A 180 -4.54 13.84 -6.55
C GLY A 180 -4.06 14.11 -5.12
N ILE A 181 -2.87 14.69 -4.96
CA ILE A 181 -2.33 15.12 -3.66
C ILE A 181 -2.76 16.56 -3.30
N ASP A 182 -3.20 17.36 -4.28
CA ASP A 182 -3.90 18.63 -4.05
C ASP A 182 -5.39 18.36 -3.81
N ASP A 183 -5.77 18.34 -2.52
CA ASP A 183 -7.17 18.25 -2.06
C ASP A 183 -7.63 19.60 -1.48
N CYS A 184 -7.07 20.72 -1.97
CA CYS A 184 -7.57 22.05 -1.61
C CYS A 184 -8.90 22.32 -2.31
N GLU A 185 -9.95 22.60 -1.53
CA GLU A 185 -11.28 22.90 -2.08
C GLU A 185 -11.31 24.20 -2.91
N HIS A 186 -10.54 25.21 -2.50
CA HIS A 186 -10.41 26.49 -3.19
C HIS A 186 -8.99 26.71 -3.75
N THR A 187 -8.16 27.54 -3.11
CA THR A 187 -6.86 27.95 -3.66
C THR A 187 -5.69 27.25 -2.96
N CYS A 188 -4.89 26.48 -3.71
CA CYS A 188 -3.63 25.88 -3.28
C CYS A 188 -2.43 26.82 -3.46
N HIS A 189 -1.55 26.90 -2.46
CA HIS A 189 -0.28 27.62 -2.53
C HIS A 189 0.88 26.67 -2.22
N ASN A 190 1.81 26.54 -3.17
CA ASN A 190 2.99 25.69 -3.03
C ASN A 190 4.08 26.41 -2.23
N ASN A 191 4.56 25.77 -1.16
CA ASN A 191 5.73 26.17 -0.39
C ASN A 191 6.87 25.16 -0.62
N ILE A 192 8.08 25.52 -0.22
CA ILE A 192 9.22 24.61 -0.30
C ILE A 192 9.04 23.51 0.76
N GLY A 193 8.77 22.28 0.32
CA GLY A 193 8.56 21.05 1.09
C GLY A 193 7.15 20.83 1.62
N SER A 194 6.18 21.65 1.21
CA SER A 194 4.76 21.49 1.60
C SER A 194 3.87 22.43 0.79
N TYR A 195 2.56 22.32 0.94
CA TYR A 195 1.59 23.27 0.40
C TYR A 195 0.59 23.70 1.48
N TYR A 196 -0.13 24.79 1.23
CA TYR A 196 -1.24 25.19 2.09
C TYR A 196 -2.43 25.71 1.29
N CYS A 197 -3.62 25.42 1.78
CA CYS A 197 -4.87 25.85 1.17
C CYS A 197 -5.32 27.19 1.75
N THR A 198 -6.03 27.98 0.95
CA THR A 198 -6.74 29.18 1.38
C THR A 198 -8.14 29.20 0.77
N CYS A 199 -9.08 29.78 1.50
CA CYS A 199 -10.47 29.87 1.08
C CYS A 199 -10.78 31.25 0.47
N ASP A 200 -11.66 31.24 -0.52
CA ASP A 200 -12.22 32.45 -1.12
C ASP A 200 -13.09 33.23 -0.10
N MET A 201 -13.36 34.51 -0.40
CA MET A 201 -14.16 35.36 0.49
C MET A 201 -15.56 34.77 0.73
N GLY A 202 -16.06 34.86 1.97
CA GLY A 202 -17.31 34.21 2.40
C GLY A 202 -17.09 32.83 3.04
N TYR A 203 -15.85 32.32 3.03
CA TYR A 203 -15.52 31.01 3.58
C TYR A 203 -14.35 31.07 4.56
N VAL A 204 -14.33 30.15 5.51
CA VAL A 204 -13.24 29.96 6.47
C VAL A 204 -12.67 28.55 6.35
N ILE A 205 -11.35 28.43 6.48
CA ILE A 205 -10.69 27.13 6.38
C ILE A 205 -11.10 26.23 7.55
N ASN A 206 -11.48 24.99 7.23
CA ASN A 206 -11.86 24.00 8.22
C ASN A 206 -10.60 23.55 8.97
N THR A 207 -10.54 23.82 10.27
CA THR A 207 -9.36 23.58 11.11
C THR A 207 -9.08 22.11 11.41
N THR A 208 -9.95 21.19 10.97
CA THR A 208 -9.85 19.76 11.27
C THR A 208 -9.07 19.01 10.19
N ASN A 209 -9.22 19.42 8.94
CA ASN A 209 -8.58 18.81 7.75
C ASN A 209 -7.70 19.81 6.97
N ASN A 210 -7.76 21.12 7.27
CA ASN A 210 -6.94 22.20 6.69
C ASN A 210 -6.96 22.30 5.16
N ASN A 211 -7.93 21.66 4.49
CA ASN A 211 -8.02 21.61 3.04
C ASN A 211 -9.43 21.90 2.49
N THR A 212 -10.48 21.79 3.31
CA THR A 212 -11.85 22.20 2.95
C THR A 212 -12.21 23.56 3.54
N CYS A 213 -13.17 24.24 2.92
CA CYS A 213 -13.63 25.57 3.22
C CYS A 213 -15.08 25.53 3.69
N ASN A 214 -15.33 25.95 4.93
CA ASN A 214 -16.68 26.04 5.46
C ASN A 214 -17.25 27.42 5.15
N ASP A 215 -18.51 27.43 4.70
CA ASP A 215 -19.29 28.65 4.54
C ASP A 215 -19.37 29.45 5.86
N ILE A 216 -19.18 30.76 5.79
CA ILE A 216 -19.34 31.65 6.94
C ILE A 216 -20.81 32.05 7.00
N ASP A 217 -21.53 31.60 8.02
CA ASP A 217 -22.90 32.09 8.24
C ASP A 217 -22.86 33.53 8.77
N GLU A 218 -23.08 34.50 7.88
CA GLU A 218 -23.09 35.90 8.26
C GLU A 218 -24.36 36.31 9.03
N CYS A 219 -25.41 35.47 9.04
CA CYS A 219 -26.65 35.73 9.77
C CYS A 219 -26.51 35.49 11.28
N GLU A 220 -25.60 34.61 11.71
CA GLU A 220 -25.34 34.34 13.13
C GLU A 220 -24.87 35.59 13.90
N ASN A 221 -24.18 36.51 13.22
CA ASN A 221 -23.70 37.76 13.80
C ASN A 221 -24.61 38.93 13.45
N ASN A 222 -25.39 39.39 14.43
CA ASN A 222 -26.28 40.56 14.29
C ASN A 222 -27.25 40.44 13.09
N ASN A 223 -27.73 39.22 12.79
CA ASN A 223 -28.68 38.94 11.70
C ASN A 223 -28.17 39.43 10.33
N GLY A 224 -26.86 39.38 10.07
CA GLY A 224 -26.26 39.91 8.83
C GLY A 224 -26.43 41.42 8.64
N GLY A 225 -26.96 42.14 9.64
CA GLY A 225 -27.40 43.53 9.50
C GLY A 225 -28.78 43.70 8.85
N CYS A 226 -29.51 42.62 8.58
CA CYS A 226 -30.87 42.65 8.04
C CYS A 226 -31.88 43.13 9.09
N SER A 227 -32.82 44.00 8.70
CA SER A 227 -33.84 44.54 9.62
C SER A 227 -34.92 43.51 9.99
N HIS A 228 -35.22 42.57 9.10
CA HIS A 228 -36.20 41.49 9.31
C HIS A 228 -35.52 40.12 9.30
N MET A 229 -35.52 39.42 8.17
CA MET A 229 -34.94 38.08 8.06
C MET A 229 -33.64 38.13 7.30
N CYS A 230 -32.64 37.39 7.79
CA CYS A 230 -31.39 37.11 7.08
C CYS A 230 -31.40 35.65 6.64
N ASN A 231 -31.15 35.43 5.36
CA ASN A 231 -31.02 34.11 4.76
C ASN A 231 -29.58 33.91 4.29
N ASN A 232 -28.86 33.04 4.99
CA ASN A 232 -27.51 32.67 4.63
C ASN A 232 -27.52 31.81 3.35
N THR A 233 -26.58 32.08 2.45
CA THR A 233 -26.40 31.35 1.20
C THR A 233 -24.94 30.93 1.08
N ILE A 234 -24.65 29.93 0.26
CA ILE A 234 -23.28 29.40 0.14
C ILE A 234 -22.36 30.51 -0.44
N GLY A 235 -21.48 31.06 0.40
CA GLY A 235 -20.49 32.10 0.15
C GLY A 235 -20.97 33.55 0.31
N SER A 236 -22.20 33.78 0.79
CA SER A 236 -22.81 35.12 0.92
C SER A 236 -24.13 35.04 1.69
N TYR A 237 -24.76 36.17 2.01
CA TYR A 237 -26.12 36.19 2.58
C TYR A 237 -27.01 37.25 1.90
N HIS A 238 -28.32 37.18 2.12
CA HIS A 238 -29.26 38.23 1.70
C HIS A 238 -30.40 38.41 2.71
N CYS A 239 -31.05 39.57 2.65
CA CYS A 239 -32.15 39.92 3.55
C CYS A 239 -33.51 39.76 2.87
N ASP A 240 -34.48 39.29 3.63
CA ASP A 240 -35.89 39.18 3.23
C ASP A 240 -36.81 39.91 4.20
N CYS A 241 -37.93 40.38 3.68
CA CYS A 241 -38.94 41.14 4.44
C CYS A 241 -40.16 40.28 4.75
N PHE A 242 -40.78 40.50 5.91
CA PHE A 242 -42.08 39.94 6.24
C PHE A 242 -43.18 40.44 5.29
N ASP A 243 -44.27 39.67 5.17
CA ASP A 243 -45.44 40.06 4.39
C ASP A 243 -45.98 41.44 4.84
N GLY A 244 -46.35 42.29 3.88
CA GLY A 244 -46.70 43.70 4.12
C GLY A 244 -45.53 44.67 4.07
N TYR A 245 -44.29 44.20 3.84
CA TYR A 245 -43.09 45.04 3.74
C TYR A 245 -42.30 44.75 2.46
N VAL A 246 -41.53 45.74 2.00
CA VAL A 246 -40.63 45.62 0.84
C VAL A 246 -39.22 46.06 1.18
N ILE A 247 -38.21 45.43 0.58
CA ILE A 247 -36.80 45.75 0.84
C ILE A 247 -36.43 47.13 0.26
N ASP A 248 -35.70 47.91 1.05
CA ASP A 248 -35.17 49.21 0.66
C ASP A 248 -33.95 49.01 -0.24
N GLN A 249 -34.12 49.33 -1.52
CA GLN A 249 -33.11 49.16 -2.57
C GLN A 249 -31.87 50.04 -2.39
N SER A 250 -31.88 51.00 -1.46
CA SER A 250 -30.74 51.88 -1.21
C SER A 250 -29.64 51.23 -0.37
N ASN A 251 -29.98 50.26 0.48
CA ASN A 251 -29.03 49.55 1.32
C ASN A 251 -29.19 48.03 1.30
N ASN A 252 -30.28 47.49 0.73
CA ASN A 252 -30.62 46.06 0.68
C ASN A 252 -30.61 45.36 2.07
N LEU A 253 -30.78 46.12 3.15
CA LEU A 253 -30.78 45.63 4.53
C LEU A 253 -32.08 45.96 5.25
N ASP A 254 -32.68 47.12 4.97
CA ASP A 254 -33.87 47.59 5.67
C ASP A 254 -35.16 47.27 4.91
N CYS A 255 -36.23 46.95 5.65
CA CYS A 255 -37.57 46.72 5.12
C CYS A 255 -38.49 47.89 5.46
N ARG A 256 -39.28 48.35 4.47
CA ARG A 256 -40.26 49.43 4.65
C ARG A 256 -41.70 48.92 4.46
N ASP A 257 -42.60 49.51 5.24
CA ASP A 257 -44.04 49.24 5.21
C ASP A 257 -44.66 49.56 3.83
N ILE A 258 -45.59 48.72 3.39
CA ILE A 258 -46.39 48.95 2.18
C ILE A 258 -47.69 49.64 2.62
N ASP A 259 -47.93 50.88 2.17
CA ASP A 259 -49.19 51.57 2.49
C ASP A 259 -50.32 51.11 1.56
N GLU A 260 -51.15 50.16 2.03
CA GLU A 260 -52.22 49.58 1.22
C GLU A 260 -53.43 50.51 1.04
N CYS A 261 -53.59 51.56 1.86
CA CYS A 261 -54.70 52.51 1.71
C CYS A 261 -54.52 53.46 0.51
N VAL A 262 -53.30 53.61 -0.01
CA VAL A 262 -53.01 54.46 -1.18
C VAL A 262 -53.65 53.91 -2.46
N GLU A 263 -53.74 52.59 -2.59
CA GLU A 263 -54.45 51.96 -3.70
C GLU A 263 -55.91 51.64 -3.33
N ARG A 264 -56.84 52.31 -4.01
CA ARG A 264 -58.29 52.04 -3.94
C ARG A 264 -58.85 51.97 -2.49
N ASN A 265 -58.29 52.79 -1.58
CA ASN A 265 -58.70 52.89 -0.18
C ASN A 265 -58.64 51.54 0.58
N GLY A 266 -57.67 50.68 0.29
CA GLY A 266 -57.56 49.35 0.91
C GLY A 266 -58.78 48.45 0.68
N ALA A 267 -59.67 48.80 -0.26
CA ALA A 267 -60.99 48.21 -0.44
C ALA A 267 -62.01 48.41 0.71
N CYS A 268 -61.80 49.37 1.63
CA CYS A 268 -62.80 49.77 2.63
C CYS A 268 -63.93 50.63 2.02
N GLU A 269 -65.20 50.40 2.39
CA GLU A 269 -66.36 51.18 1.89
C GLU A 269 -66.38 52.64 2.39
N HIS A 270 -66.12 52.88 3.68
CA HIS A 270 -66.13 54.22 4.25
C HIS A 270 -64.72 54.76 4.57
N ILE A 271 -64.03 54.21 5.57
CA ILE A 271 -62.75 54.76 6.06
C ILE A 271 -61.68 53.66 6.09
N CYS A 272 -60.50 53.89 5.48
CA CYS A 272 -59.29 53.05 5.57
C CYS A 272 -58.20 53.77 6.38
N THR A 273 -57.53 53.08 7.29
CA THR A 273 -56.35 53.59 8.02
C THR A 273 -55.18 52.63 7.89
N ASN A 274 -54.07 53.09 7.31
CA ASN A 274 -52.84 52.30 7.19
C ASN A 274 -52.19 52.11 8.56
N THR A 275 -51.72 50.91 8.81
CA THR A 275 -51.04 50.49 10.04
C THR A 275 -49.73 49.80 9.66
N ASN A 276 -48.77 49.72 10.59
CA ASN A 276 -47.46 49.15 10.26
C ASN A 276 -47.59 47.63 9.95
N GLY A 277 -47.49 47.26 8.68
CA GLY A 277 -47.61 45.92 8.11
C GLY A 277 -49.02 45.52 7.67
N SER A 278 -50.03 46.40 7.73
CA SER A 278 -51.43 46.10 7.36
C SER A 278 -52.33 47.36 7.33
N PHE A 279 -53.65 47.23 7.16
CA PHE A 279 -54.62 48.34 7.22
C PHE A 279 -55.96 47.94 7.88
N GLU A 280 -56.74 48.91 8.37
CA GLU A 280 -58.03 48.70 9.05
C GLU A 280 -59.17 49.55 8.46
N CYS A 281 -60.42 49.02 8.46
CA CYS A 281 -61.62 49.70 7.94
C CYS A 281 -62.66 50.06 9.02
N SER A 282 -63.33 51.22 8.90
CA SER A 282 -64.43 51.63 9.83
C SER A 282 -65.58 52.43 9.16
N CYS A 283 -66.75 52.50 9.83
CA CYS A 283 -68.02 53.10 9.35
C CYS A 283 -68.41 54.43 10.05
N TYR A 284 -69.29 55.22 9.42
CA TYR A 284 -69.89 56.44 10.00
C TYR A 284 -71.00 56.15 11.03
N THR A 285 -71.28 57.11 11.92
CA THR A 285 -72.31 57.01 12.98
C THR A 285 -73.74 56.87 12.42
N GLY A 286 -74.54 55.96 12.97
CA GLY A 286 -75.86 55.57 12.45
C GLY A 286 -75.83 54.29 11.60
N TYR A 287 -74.62 53.77 11.32
CA TYR A 287 -74.39 52.54 10.55
C TYR A 287 -73.51 51.56 11.35
N ASN A 288 -73.66 50.25 11.14
CA ASN A 288 -72.79 49.20 11.71
C ASN A 288 -72.06 48.43 10.58
N GLY A 289 -70.85 47.91 10.87
CA GLY A 289 -70.04 47.16 9.91
C GLY A 289 -68.53 47.43 10.04
N SER A 290 -67.72 46.89 9.13
CA SER A 290 -66.25 47.13 9.06
C SER A 290 -65.79 47.44 7.63
N VAL A 291 -65.79 46.46 6.74
CA VAL A 291 -65.49 46.66 5.31
C VAL A 291 -66.71 47.17 4.54
N PHE A 292 -67.91 46.73 4.94
CA PHE A 292 -69.22 47.16 4.41
C PHE A 292 -70.14 47.63 5.54
N CYS A 293 -70.90 48.71 5.34
CA CYS A 293 -71.65 49.41 6.40
C CYS A 293 -73.18 49.47 6.14
N SER A 294 -74.02 49.24 7.16
CA SER A 294 -75.50 49.20 7.06
C SER A 294 -76.24 50.01 8.13
N ASP A 295 -77.39 50.61 7.79
CA ASP A 295 -78.23 51.49 8.64
C ASP A 295 -78.79 50.79 9.89
N ILE A 296 -78.93 51.54 10.99
CA ILE A 296 -79.47 51.07 12.28
C ILE A 296 -80.94 51.49 12.41
N ASN A 297 -81.87 50.54 12.63
CA ASN A 297 -83.30 50.82 12.77
C ASN A 297 -83.72 51.06 14.24
N GLU A 298 -83.96 52.33 14.60
CA GLU A 298 -84.24 52.75 15.98
C GLU A 298 -85.61 52.31 16.51
N CYS A 299 -86.60 52.06 15.63
CA CYS A 299 -87.92 51.55 16.03
C CYS A 299 -87.86 50.11 16.54
N THR A 300 -86.95 49.29 16.02
CA THR A 300 -86.80 47.88 16.43
C THR A 300 -85.87 47.70 17.62
N GLU A 301 -84.97 48.65 17.86
CA GLU A 301 -84.04 48.67 19.00
C GLU A 301 -84.71 49.18 20.29
N ASN A 302 -86.01 49.51 20.25
CA ASN A 302 -86.85 49.88 21.41
C ASN A 302 -86.37 51.13 22.18
N ILE A 303 -85.79 52.10 21.47
CA ILE A 303 -85.25 53.34 22.03
C ILE A 303 -86.23 54.53 21.88
N THR A 304 -87.51 54.25 21.58
CA THR A 304 -88.54 55.26 21.23
C THR A 304 -89.60 55.48 22.34
N ASN A 305 -90.30 56.63 22.34
CA ASN A 305 -91.27 57.05 23.39
C ASN A 305 -92.72 57.24 22.89
N CYS A 306 -93.12 56.62 21.78
CA CYS A 306 -94.48 56.71 21.22
C CYS A 306 -95.48 55.83 22.03
N THR A 307 -96.69 56.30 22.38
CA THR A 307 -97.66 55.44 23.12
C THR A 307 -98.49 54.51 22.25
N GLN A 308 -98.58 54.79 20.94
CA GLN A 308 -99.21 53.91 19.94
C GLN A 308 -98.22 53.58 18.82
N GLU A 309 -98.24 54.26 17.67
CA GLU A 309 -97.42 53.86 16.50
C GLU A 309 -96.11 54.66 16.35
N CYS A 310 -95.03 54.04 15.84
CA CYS A 310 -93.68 54.61 15.62
C CYS A 310 -93.07 54.18 14.26
N ILE A 311 -92.43 55.08 13.49
CA ILE A 311 -92.00 54.90 12.09
C ILE A 311 -90.49 55.24 11.89
N ASN A 312 -89.69 54.30 11.34
CA ASN A 312 -88.23 54.43 11.11
C ASN A 312 -87.87 55.03 9.74
N THR A 313 -86.73 55.70 9.64
CA THR A 313 -86.14 56.33 8.44
C THR A 313 -84.62 56.10 8.42
N ASP A 314 -83.97 56.18 7.25
CA ASP A 314 -82.51 55.99 7.09
C ASP A 314 -81.73 56.96 8.01
N GLY A 315 -81.21 56.43 9.11
CA GLY A 315 -80.60 57.14 10.24
C GLY A 315 -81.51 57.87 11.27
N SER A 316 -82.85 57.67 11.37
CA SER A 316 -83.78 58.31 12.38
C SER A 316 -85.28 57.80 12.50
N TYR A 317 -86.22 58.39 13.32
CA TYR A 317 -87.68 57.95 13.49
C TYR A 317 -88.80 59.00 14.01
N TYR A 318 -90.17 58.72 13.96
CA TYR A 318 -91.36 59.54 14.50
C TYR A 318 -92.74 58.79 14.87
N CYS A 319 -93.81 59.41 15.49
CA CYS A 319 -95.07 58.75 16.05
C CYS A 319 -96.54 59.13 15.54
N GLU A 320 -97.59 58.27 15.70
CA GLU A 320 -99.05 58.47 15.33
C GLU A 320 -100.13 57.72 16.22
N CYS A 321 -101.47 58.02 16.12
CA CYS A 321 -102.61 57.42 16.92
C CYS A 321 -103.71 56.68 16.11
N ASP A 322 -104.39 55.73 16.77
CA ASP A 322 -105.45 54.85 16.25
C ASP A 322 -106.89 55.44 16.26
N ASN A 323 -107.77 54.91 15.40
CA ASN A 323 -109.19 55.31 15.26
C ASN A 323 -110.06 54.88 16.47
N GLY A 324 -111.08 55.68 16.80
CA GLY A 324 -111.87 55.53 18.04
C GLY A 324 -111.27 56.29 19.23
N TYR A 325 -110.04 56.76 19.06
CA TYR A 325 -109.31 57.61 19.98
C TYR A 325 -108.90 58.95 19.31
N TYR A 326 -108.43 59.93 20.08
CA TYR A 326 -107.85 61.19 19.55
C TYR A 326 -106.53 61.58 20.24
N LEU A 327 -105.57 62.13 19.46
CA LEU A 327 -104.19 62.46 19.87
C LEU A 327 -104.10 63.72 20.77
N SER A 328 -103.29 63.61 21.82
CA SER A 328 -102.99 64.62 22.84
C SER A 328 -101.91 65.62 22.38
N ASN A 329 -101.76 66.73 23.10
CA ASN A 329 -100.88 67.86 22.73
C ASN A 329 -99.37 67.62 22.93
N ASP A 330 -98.96 66.45 23.40
CA ASP A 330 -97.55 66.07 23.61
C ASP A 330 -96.91 65.38 22.40
N ASN A 331 -97.66 65.21 21.29
CA ASN A 331 -97.29 64.46 20.09
C ASN A 331 -96.97 62.97 20.34
N HIS A 332 -97.38 62.41 21.50
CA HIS A 332 -97.09 61.04 21.86
C HIS A 332 -98.29 60.22 22.42
N THR A 333 -99.42 60.80 22.93
CA THR A 333 -100.49 60.08 23.72
C THR A 333 -101.96 60.14 23.16
N CYS A 334 -102.87 59.12 23.31
CA CYS A 334 -104.27 59.07 22.69
C CYS A 334 -105.48 58.69 23.66
N ILE A 335 -106.76 59.17 23.45
CA ILE A 335 -107.99 59.03 24.38
C ILE A 335 -109.38 58.68 23.70
N ASP A 336 -110.37 58.08 24.40
CA ASP A 336 -111.47 57.12 23.98
C ASP A 336 -113.04 57.47 23.99
N ILE A 337 -113.96 56.68 23.34
CA ILE A 337 -115.49 56.82 23.19
C ILE A 337 -116.33 55.52 23.51
N ASP A 338 -117.58 55.58 24.10
CA ASP A 338 -118.46 54.42 24.56
C ASP A 338 -119.84 54.29 23.84
N GLU A 339 -120.19 53.10 23.30
CA GLU A 339 -121.32 52.85 22.38
C GLU A 339 -122.47 51.93 22.88
N CYS A 340 -122.31 51.10 23.92
CA CYS A 340 -123.36 50.13 24.33
C CYS A 340 -124.61 50.76 24.96
N THR A 341 -124.47 51.94 25.54
CA THR A 341 -125.57 52.65 26.21
C THR A 341 -126.32 53.60 25.26
N ASN A 342 -125.69 53.95 24.12
CA ASN A 342 -126.27 54.82 23.08
C ASN A 342 -127.23 54.08 22.12
N GLY A 343 -127.38 52.75 22.24
CA GLY A 343 -128.40 51.95 21.57
C GLY A 343 -128.11 51.55 20.12
N THR A 344 -126.83 51.46 19.72
CA THR A 344 -126.40 51.18 18.34
C THR A 344 -125.76 49.80 18.10
N ASN A 345 -125.84 48.83 19.04
CA ASN A 345 -125.20 47.51 18.91
C ASN A 345 -126.00 46.46 18.07
N LEU A 346 -125.32 45.44 17.53
CA LEU A 346 -125.83 44.46 16.54
C LEU A 346 -125.55 42.97 16.89
N CYS A 347 -125.25 42.62 18.15
CA CYS A 347 -124.77 41.28 18.58
C CYS A 347 -125.76 40.11 18.39
N ASP A 348 -125.26 38.91 18.01
CA ASP A 348 -126.05 37.69 17.74
C ASP A 348 -126.38 36.90 19.02
N GLN A 349 -125.51 36.95 20.05
CA GLN A 349 -125.74 36.32 21.36
C GLN A 349 -125.59 37.30 22.56
N ILE A 350 -124.39 37.80 22.89
CA ILE A 350 -124.12 38.65 24.09
C ILE A 350 -123.46 40.00 23.66
N CYS A 351 -123.57 41.13 24.40
CA CYS A 351 -122.95 42.46 24.10
C CYS A 351 -122.28 43.14 25.33
N ILE A 352 -121.09 43.76 25.17
CA ILE A 352 -120.23 44.38 26.21
C ILE A 352 -119.56 45.68 25.67
N ASN A 353 -119.38 46.73 26.51
CA ASN A 353 -118.74 48.00 26.09
C ASN A 353 -117.25 48.06 26.43
N ASP A 354 -116.42 48.52 25.49
CA ASP A 354 -114.98 48.70 25.67
C ASP A 354 -114.55 50.15 25.48
N ALA A 355 -113.26 50.40 25.73
CA ALA A 355 -112.66 51.66 25.38
C ALA A 355 -112.50 51.75 23.84
N GLY A 356 -113.34 52.55 23.18
CA GLY A 356 -113.15 53.05 21.81
C GLY A 356 -114.02 52.35 20.81
N SER A 357 -114.82 51.42 21.34
CA SER A 357 -115.73 50.55 20.63
C SER A 357 -116.61 49.77 21.62
N TYR A 358 -117.43 48.87 21.09
CA TYR A 358 -118.15 47.85 21.84
C TYR A 358 -118.00 46.49 21.13
N HIS A 359 -118.21 45.38 21.84
CA HIS A 359 -118.11 44.03 21.25
C HIS A 359 -119.18 43.04 21.78
N CYS A 360 -119.24 41.85 21.18
CA CYS A 360 -120.23 40.80 21.47
C CYS A 360 -119.57 39.51 22.02
N ASP A 361 -120.33 38.51 22.53
CA ASP A 361 -119.77 37.24 23.10
C ASP A 361 -120.67 35.98 22.86
N CYS A 362 -120.16 34.74 23.06
CA CYS A 362 -120.72 33.43 22.61
C CYS A 362 -120.74 32.26 23.63
N ASP A 363 -121.55 31.21 23.37
CA ASP A 363 -121.62 29.93 24.12
C ASP A 363 -120.43 28.94 23.88
N ASN A 364 -120.14 28.03 24.84
CA ASN A 364 -118.99 27.09 24.82
C ASN A 364 -118.96 26.09 23.64
N GLY A 365 -117.78 25.89 23.06
CA GLY A 365 -117.57 25.10 21.83
C GLY A 365 -117.69 25.93 20.54
N TYR A 366 -118.01 27.23 20.68
CA TYR A 366 -118.10 28.20 19.59
C TYR A 366 -117.28 29.45 19.94
N LEU A 367 -116.59 30.00 18.95
CA LEU A 367 -115.83 31.24 18.99
C LEU A 367 -116.61 32.31 18.23
N LEU A 368 -116.71 33.51 18.80
CA LEU A 368 -117.30 34.66 18.12
C LEU A 368 -116.59 34.88 16.78
N SER A 369 -117.38 34.86 15.72
CA SER A 369 -117.04 35.12 14.33
C SER A 369 -116.41 36.50 14.16
N THR A 370 -115.65 36.66 13.09
CA THR A 370 -114.88 37.85 12.75
C THR A 370 -115.71 39.12 12.50
N ASN A 371 -117.03 39.01 12.40
CA ASN A 371 -117.90 40.18 12.39
C ASN A 371 -118.21 40.70 13.81
N ASN A 372 -117.56 40.11 14.83
CA ASN A 372 -117.72 40.38 16.26
C ASN A 372 -119.17 40.38 16.71
N ILE A 373 -120.02 39.62 16.02
CA ILE A 373 -121.48 39.61 16.21
C ILE A 373 -121.97 38.16 16.30
N THR A 374 -121.62 37.31 15.33
CA THR A 374 -122.11 35.92 15.14
C THR A 374 -121.19 34.89 15.79
N CYS A 375 -121.63 33.67 16.13
CA CYS A 375 -120.78 32.64 16.77
C CYS A 375 -120.49 31.43 15.84
N ASN A 376 -119.21 31.06 15.66
CA ASN A 376 -118.69 30.00 14.77
C ASN A 376 -118.06 28.84 15.57
N ASP A 377 -117.96 27.63 15.01
CA ASP A 377 -117.35 26.45 15.65
C ASP A 377 -115.85 26.64 16.00
N ILE A 378 -115.40 26.11 17.14
CA ILE A 378 -113.98 26.14 17.56
C ILE A 378 -113.23 24.97 16.93
N ASN A 379 -112.17 25.24 16.17
CA ASN A 379 -111.27 24.21 15.67
C ASN A 379 -110.19 23.88 16.72
N GLU A 380 -110.33 22.74 17.40
CA GLU A 380 -109.46 22.33 18.51
C GLU A 380 -108.02 22.00 18.10
N CYS A 381 -107.72 21.84 16.80
CA CYS A 381 -106.36 21.63 16.30
C CYS A 381 -105.58 22.91 16.01
N ASN A 382 -106.21 24.09 16.06
CA ASN A 382 -105.60 25.38 15.69
C ASN A 382 -105.28 26.29 16.89
N GLY A 383 -105.40 25.79 18.13
CA GLY A 383 -105.03 26.53 19.34
C GLY A 383 -103.52 26.65 19.53
N THR A 384 -103.06 27.72 20.18
CA THR A 384 -101.63 28.04 20.44
C THR A 384 -100.88 27.06 21.35
N ASN A 385 -101.53 25.95 21.77
CA ASN A 385 -100.93 24.78 22.40
C ASN A 385 -101.29 23.51 21.61
N SER A 386 -101.00 23.50 20.31
CA SER A 386 -101.12 22.32 19.44
C SER A 386 -100.32 21.10 19.94
N THR A 387 -99.41 21.27 20.91
CA THR A 387 -98.58 20.22 21.50
C THR A 387 -99.23 19.47 22.66
N ASP A 388 -100.37 19.91 23.20
CA ASP A 388 -101.09 19.23 24.29
C ASP A 388 -102.31 18.41 23.82
N VAL A 389 -102.63 18.50 22.53
CA VAL A 389 -103.83 17.91 21.94
C VAL A 389 -103.51 16.59 21.23
N CYS A 390 -102.42 16.58 20.44
CA CYS A 390 -101.80 15.43 19.82
C CYS A 390 -100.27 15.64 19.88
N GLU A 391 -99.49 14.61 20.19
CA GLU A 391 -98.02 14.71 20.27
C GLU A 391 -97.41 15.05 18.91
N HIS A 392 -97.95 14.49 17.82
CA HIS A 392 -97.55 14.79 16.44
C HIS A 392 -98.63 15.59 15.70
N THR A 393 -99.44 14.97 14.84
CA THR A 393 -100.38 15.68 13.95
C THR A 393 -101.83 15.59 14.46
N CYS A 394 -102.56 16.72 14.46
CA CYS A 394 -103.99 16.83 14.83
C CYS A 394 -104.89 17.12 13.62
N HIS A 395 -106.09 16.55 13.57
CA HIS A 395 -107.11 16.73 12.53
C HIS A 395 -108.47 17.14 13.14
N ASN A 396 -109.07 18.24 12.67
CA ASN A 396 -110.29 18.82 13.26
C ASN A 396 -111.59 18.43 12.53
N ASN A 397 -112.66 18.22 13.29
CA ASN A 397 -114.04 18.00 12.84
C ASN A 397 -114.99 19.06 13.46
N ILE A 398 -116.21 19.20 12.94
CA ILE A 398 -117.16 20.20 13.46
C ILE A 398 -117.56 19.82 14.91
N GLY A 399 -117.16 20.64 15.87
CA GLY A 399 -117.31 20.44 17.32
C GLY A 399 -116.46 19.34 17.99
N SER A 400 -115.37 18.84 17.36
CA SER A 400 -114.41 17.82 17.93
C SER A 400 -113.13 17.58 17.08
N TYR A 401 -112.15 16.72 17.49
CA TYR A 401 -110.87 16.43 16.75
C TYR A 401 -110.28 14.98 16.89
N TYR A 402 -109.22 14.59 16.12
CA TYR A 402 -108.45 13.31 16.20
C TYR A 402 -106.92 13.41 15.83
N CYS A 403 -106.06 12.45 16.24
CA CYS A 403 -104.58 12.51 16.12
C CYS A 403 -103.92 11.43 15.20
N THR A 404 -102.74 11.73 14.62
CA THR A 404 -101.85 10.81 13.85
C THR A 404 -100.35 11.07 14.13
N CYS A 405 -99.47 10.09 13.91
CA CYS A 405 -98.03 10.18 14.19
C CYS A 405 -97.15 10.37 12.94
N ASP A 406 -96.04 11.09 13.10
CA ASP A 406 -94.96 11.23 12.12
C ASP A 406 -94.24 9.89 11.82
N ILE A 407 -93.55 9.82 10.68
CA ILE A 407 -92.83 8.62 10.21
C ILE A 407 -91.73 8.25 11.22
N GLY A 408 -91.63 6.96 11.57
CA GLY A 408 -90.75 6.47 12.65
C GLY A 408 -91.46 6.28 14.00
N TYR A 409 -92.77 6.63 14.09
CA TYR A 409 -93.54 6.52 15.32
C TYR A 409 -94.93 5.90 15.10
N ILE A 410 -95.49 5.28 16.15
CA ILE A 410 -96.82 4.67 16.14
C ILE A 410 -97.73 5.26 17.23
N LEU A 411 -98.99 5.50 16.91
CA LEU A 411 -99.95 6.10 17.84
C LEU A 411 -100.23 5.18 19.02
N ASN A 412 -100.03 5.70 20.22
CA ASN A 412 -100.25 4.98 21.47
C ASN A 412 -101.75 4.67 21.65
N THR A 413 -102.08 3.39 21.61
CA THR A 413 -103.47 2.90 21.60
C THR A 413 -104.21 3.11 22.93
N THR A 414 -103.55 3.66 23.95
CA THR A 414 -104.10 3.79 25.31
C THR A 414 -104.66 5.18 25.59
N ASN A 415 -104.08 6.22 25.01
CA ASN A 415 -104.47 7.62 25.19
C ASN A 415 -104.83 8.34 23.87
N ASN A 416 -104.59 7.70 22.70
CA ASN A 416 -104.93 8.18 21.36
C ASN A 416 -104.42 9.59 21.01
N ASN A 417 -103.45 10.10 21.77
CA ASN A 417 -102.87 11.42 21.58
C ASN A 417 -101.33 11.45 21.68
N THR A 418 -100.66 10.37 22.10
CA THR A 418 -99.17 10.29 22.13
C THR A 418 -98.64 9.28 21.11
N CYS A 419 -97.39 9.42 20.69
CA CYS A 419 -96.72 8.65 19.65
C CYS A 419 -95.48 7.95 20.24
N ASN A 420 -95.43 6.63 20.15
CA ASN A 420 -94.28 5.85 20.61
C ASN A 420 -93.29 5.64 19.46
N ASP A 421 -92.01 5.73 19.76
CA ASP A 421 -90.92 5.41 18.83
C ASP A 421 -91.05 3.97 18.31
N ILE A 422 -90.81 3.77 17.01
CA ILE A 422 -90.70 2.45 16.40
C ILE A 422 -89.23 2.05 16.46
N ASP A 423 -88.88 1.05 17.27
CA ASP A 423 -87.53 0.53 17.29
C ASP A 423 -87.25 -0.29 16.01
N GLU A 424 -86.64 0.36 15.02
CA GLU A 424 -86.42 -0.27 13.71
C GLU A 424 -85.39 -1.42 13.76
N CYS A 425 -84.58 -1.49 14.82
CA CYS A 425 -83.62 -2.57 15.04
C CYS A 425 -84.31 -3.82 15.60
N ASP A 426 -85.22 -3.68 16.55
CA ASP A 426 -85.99 -4.79 17.11
C ASP A 426 -87.06 -5.31 16.13
N GLU A 427 -87.66 -4.42 15.33
CA GLU A 427 -88.65 -4.77 14.29
C GLU A 427 -88.01 -5.30 12.99
N GLY A 428 -86.67 -5.26 12.89
CA GLY A 428 -85.92 -5.82 11.75
C GLY A 428 -86.08 -5.06 10.43
N ILE A 429 -86.48 -3.79 10.49
CA ILE A 429 -86.71 -2.92 9.33
C ILE A 429 -85.55 -1.94 9.07
N GLY A 430 -84.58 -1.84 9.98
CA GLY A 430 -83.39 -0.99 9.83
C GLY A 430 -82.39 -1.42 8.74
N ASN A 431 -82.44 -2.68 8.28
CA ASN A 431 -81.57 -3.21 7.20
C ASN A 431 -80.04 -2.99 7.37
N CYS A 432 -79.55 -2.66 8.57
CA CYS A 432 -78.11 -2.55 8.84
C CYS A 432 -77.43 -3.91 8.67
N ILE A 433 -76.31 -3.97 7.94
CA ILE A 433 -75.63 -5.24 7.67
C ILE A 433 -74.92 -5.83 8.89
N GLN A 434 -74.45 -4.99 9.82
CA GLN A 434 -73.67 -5.44 10.98
C GLN A 434 -74.26 -4.98 12.33
N ILE A 435 -74.23 -3.69 12.65
CA ILE A 435 -74.71 -3.14 13.91
C ILE A 435 -75.82 -2.13 13.61
N CYS A 436 -76.95 -2.26 14.30
CA CYS A 436 -78.09 -1.34 14.23
C CYS A 436 -78.26 -0.72 15.61
N ASN A 437 -78.27 0.61 15.68
CA ASN A 437 -78.51 1.38 16.89
C ASN A 437 -79.78 2.21 16.70
N ASN A 438 -80.81 1.89 17.47
CA ASN A 438 -82.06 2.64 17.43
C ASN A 438 -81.87 4.03 18.05
N THR A 439 -82.45 5.05 17.42
CA THR A 439 -82.46 6.44 17.88
C THR A 439 -83.90 6.93 17.94
N ILE A 440 -84.18 8.00 18.69
CA ILE A 440 -85.57 8.48 18.80
C ILE A 440 -86.02 9.02 17.42
N GLY A 441 -86.96 8.32 16.79
CA GLY A 441 -87.57 8.62 15.50
C GLY A 441 -86.83 8.09 14.27
N SER A 442 -85.76 7.31 14.45
CA SER A 442 -84.94 6.78 13.36
C SER A 442 -83.91 5.75 13.88
N TYR A 443 -83.05 5.22 13.02
CA TYR A 443 -81.95 4.34 13.43
C TYR A 443 -80.66 4.70 12.71
N THR A 444 -79.53 4.35 13.31
CA THR A 444 -78.20 4.49 12.71
C THR A 444 -77.52 3.13 12.61
N CYS A 445 -76.80 2.89 11.51
CA CYS A 445 -76.01 1.68 11.34
C CYS A 445 -74.53 1.93 11.64
N ASP A 446 -73.89 0.94 12.26
CA ASP A 446 -72.46 0.94 12.58
C ASP A 446 -71.80 -0.37 12.12
N CYS A 447 -70.47 -0.34 12.04
CA CYS A 447 -69.66 -1.47 11.60
C CYS A 447 -68.81 -2.03 12.75
N LYS A 448 -68.59 -3.35 12.72
CA LYS A 448 -67.63 -4.04 13.57
C LYS A 448 -66.21 -3.61 13.18
N THR A 449 -65.28 -3.72 14.13
CA THR A 449 -63.85 -3.45 13.90
C THR A 449 -63.32 -4.20 12.69
N GLY A 450 -62.58 -3.51 11.81
CA GLY A 450 -62.09 -4.04 10.52
C GLY A 450 -62.97 -3.68 9.32
N PHE A 451 -64.04 -2.92 9.50
CA PHE A 451 -64.94 -2.48 8.44
C PHE A 451 -65.27 -0.99 8.56
N GLU A 452 -65.51 -0.33 7.44
CA GLU A 452 -65.96 1.06 7.35
C GLU A 452 -67.39 1.14 6.77
N LEU A 453 -68.15 2.13 7.23
CA LEU A 453 -69.52 2.34 6.78
C LEU A 453 -69.49 2.99 5.38
N ASP A 454 -70.14 2.33 4.42
CA ASP A 454 -70.24 2.80 3.04
C ASP A 454 -71.10 4.08 2.95
N SER A 455 -70.96 4.78 1.83
CA SER A 455 -71.70 5.97 1.43
C SER A 455 -73.23 5.82 1.45
N ASP A 456 -73.76 4.60 1.47
CA ASP A 456 -75.20 4.32 1.62
C ASP A 456 -75.69 4.37 3.07
N GLY A 457 -74.79 4.45 4.05
CA GLY A 457 -75.09 4.49 5.48
C GLY A 457 -75.63 3.17 6.05
N LEU A 458 -75.59 2.07 5.30
CA LEU A 458 -76.19 0.77 5.65
C LEU A 458 -75.20 -0.40 5.52
N THR A 459 -74.28 -0.32 4.57
CA THR A 459 -73.33 -1.38 4.21
C THR A 459 -71.98 -1.14 4.87
N CYS A 460 -71.31 -2.22 5.29
CA CYS A 460 -70.00 -2.18 5.92
C CYS A 460 -68.99 -2.84 4.99
N ASN A 461 -68.11 -2.02 4.42
CA ASN A 461 -67.06 -2.46 3.53
C ASN A 461 -65.82 -2.84 4.33
N ASP A 462 -65.13 -3.89 3.88
CA ASP A 462 -63.90 -4.37 4.50
C ASP A 462 -62.79 -3.31 4.39
N ILE A 463 -62.15 -2.96 5.51
CA ILE A 463 -61.00 -2.06 5.49
C ILE A 463 -59.80 -2.90 5.05
N ASN A 464 -59.26 -2.62 3.88
CA ASN A 464 -58.04 -3.28 3.42
C ASN A 464 -56.82 -2.72 4.17
N GLU A 465 -56.41 -3.38 5.26
CA GLU A 465 -55.29 -2.91 6.06
C GLU A 465 -53.93 -3.05 5.34
N CYS A 466 -53.86 -3.79 4.23
CA CYS A 466 -52.65 -3.91 3.42
C CYS A 466 -52.36 -2.66 2.59
N ASP A 467 -53.35 -1.80 2.32
CA ASP A 467 -53.16 -0.60 1.49
C ASP A 467 -52.34 0.48 2.21
N LEU A 468 -52.30 0.45 3.55
CA LEU A 468 -51.53 1.36 4.37
C LEU A 468 -50.33 0.63 5.01
N ASN A 469 -49.10 1.00 4.61
CA ASN A 469 -47.85 0.43 5.12
C ASN A 469 -47.81 -1.11 5.13
N ASN A 470 -48.39 -1.76 4.11
CA ASN A 470 -48.44 -3.23 3.97
C ASN A 470 -49.00 -3.95 5.21
N GLY A 471 -49.96 -3.34 5.93
CA GLY A 471 -50.49 -3.88 7.19
C GLY A 471 -49.44 -4.05 8.31
N GLY A 472 -48.25 -3.46 8.17
CA GLY A 472 -47.12 -3.72 9.08
C GLY A 472 -46.44 -5.07 8.88
N CYS A 473 -46.78 -5.82 7.81
CA CYS A 473 -46.09 -7.04 7.43
C CYS A 473 -44.72 -6.74 6.79
N GLU A 474 -43.70 -7.52 7.14
CA GLU A 474 -42.35 -7.35 6.59
C GLU A 474 -42.27 -7.72 5.09
N ASN A 475 -42.94 -8.80 4.68
CA ASN A 475 -42.96 -9.27 3.28
C ASN A 475 -44.34 -9.10 2.64
N ILE A 476 -45.23 -10.08 2.79
CA ILE A 476 -46.51 -10.13 2.06
C ILE A 476 -47.67 -9.96 3.04
N CYS A 477 -48.49 -8.92 2.83
CA CYS A 477 -49.78 -8.76 3.49
C CYS A 477 -50.89 -9.33 2.63
N ASN A 478 -51.71 -10.22 3.20
CA ASN A 478 -52.92 -10.72 2.57
C ASN A 478 -54.13 -10.22 3.34
N ASN A 479 -54.91 -9.34 2.71
CA ASN A 479 -56.15 -8.84 3.27
C ASN A 479 -57.19 -9.97 3.35
N THR A 480 -57.92 -10.02 4.46
CA THR A 480 -59.00 -10.97 4.70
C THR A 480 -60.24 -10.22 5.17
N ILE A 481 -61.41 -10.84 5.09
CA ILE A 481 -62.64 -10.14 5.49
C ILE A 481 -62.61 -9.87 7.01
N GLY A 482 -62.51 -8.60 7.39
CA GLY A 482 -62.47 -8.04 8.74
C GLY A 482 -61.10 -8.03 9.41
N SER A 483 -60.02 -8.37 8.70
CA SER A 483 -58.65 -8.44 9.23
C SER A 483 -57.61 -8.72 8.12
N TYR A 484 -56.34 -8.84 8.45
CA TYR A 484 -55.29 -9.23 7.48
C TYR A 484 -54.32 -10.25 8.09
N LYS A 485 -53.56 -10.93 7.24
CA LYS A 485 -52.51 -11.86 7.67
C LYS A 485 -51.20 -11.62 6.93
N CYS A 486 -50.09 -11.71 7.65
CA CYS A 486 -48.77 -11.67 7.05
C CYS A 486 -48.31 -13.07 6.61
N SER A 487 -47.59 -13.11 5.49
CA SER A 487 -46.87 -14.27 4.99
C SER A 487 -45.51 -13.83 4.47
N CYS A 488 -44.58 -14.77 4.38
CA CYS A 488 -43.23 -14.49 3.92
C CYS A 488 -43.03 -14.93 2.47
N GLU A 489 -42.11 -14.26 1.78
CA GLU A 489 -41.62 -14.69 0.48
C GLU A 489 -40.92 -16.06 0.59
N GLU A 490 -40.75 -16.75 -0.54
CA GLU A 490 -40.07 -18.04 -0.58
C GLU A 490 -38.62 -17.89 -0.06
N GLY A 491 -38.14 -18.83 0.77
CA GLY A 491 -36.85 -18.73 1.47
C GLY A 491 -36.93 -18.07 2.86
N TYR A 492 -38.10 -17.58 3.28
CA TYR A 492 -38.29 -16.99 4.61
C TYR A 492 -39.37 -17.71 5.41
N SER A 493 -39.25 -17.66 6.75
CA SER A 493 -40.20 -18.22 7.70
C SER A 493 -40.79 -17.13 8.59
N LEU A 494 -42.10 -17.19 8.83
CA LEU A 494 -42.79 -16.20 9.66
C LEU A 494 -42.39 -16.38 11.13
N ASN A 495 -41.72 -15.38 11.69
CA ASN A 495 -41.28 -15.35 13.07
C ASN A 495 -42.13 -14.35 13.86
N GLY A 496 -43.10 -14.89 14.60
CA GLY A 496 -44.12 -14.11 15.27
C GLY A 496 -45.32 -13.84 14.35
N THR A 497 -45.79 -12.59 14.32
CA THR A 497 -47.01 -12.21 13.60
C THR A 497 -46.73 -11.39 12.34
N TYR A 498 -45.65 -10.62 12.31
CA TYR A 498 -45.37 -9.63 11.26
C TYR A 498 -44.00 -9.79 10.57
N ASN A 499 -43.04 -10.40 11.26
CA ASN A 499 -41.64 -10.45 10.83
C ASN A 499 -41.30 -11.78 10.17
N CYS A 500 -40.42 -11.75 9.19
CA CYS A 500 -39.97 -12.88 8.41
C CYS A 500 -38.48 -13.08 8.65
N THR A 501 -38.11 -14.24 9.19
CA THR A 501 -36.71 -14.61 9.33
C THR A 501 -36.30 -15.55 8.22
N ASP A 502 -35.17 -15.21 7.63
CA ASP A 502 -34.48 -15.99 6.61
C ASP A 502 -34.31 -17.45 7.05
N ILE A 503 -34.63 -18.39 6.17
CA ILE A 503 -34.43 -19.81 6.42
C ILE A 503 -32.98 -20.11 6.10
N ASN A 504 -32.20 -20.53 7.09
CA ASN A 504 -30.81 -20.89 6.83
C ASN A 504 -30.70 -22.30 6.22
N GLU A 505 -30.67 -22.42 4.89
CA GLU A 505 -30.58 -23.72 4.23
C GLU A 505 -29.22 -24.40 4.43
N CYS A 506 -28.15 -23.62 4.65
CA CYS A 506 -26.82 -24.15 4.96
C CYS A 506 -26.76 -24.94 6.28
N SER A 507 -27.67 -24.65 7.21
CA SER A 507 -27.76 -25.34 8.50
C SER A 507 -28.23 -26.79 8.37
N ILE A 508 -28.79 -27.18 7.21
CA ILE A 508 -29.28 -28.54 6.95
C ILE A 508 -28.48 -29.13 5.78
N ASN A 509 -27.69 -30.17 6.06
CA ASN A 509 -26.87 -30.88 5.07
C ASN A 509 -26.03 -29.93 4.18
N ASN A 510 -25.54 -28.81 4.73
CA ASN A 510 -24.74 -27.82 4.02
C ASN A 510 -25.41 -27.26 2.74
N GLY A 511 -26.74 -27.13 2.73
CA GLY A 511 -27.49 -26.73 1.52
C GLY A 511 -27.35 -27.71 0.34
N GLY A 512 -26.76 -28.91 0.53
CA GLY A 512 -26.39 -29.80 -0.56
C GLY A 512 -25.14 -29.36 -1.34
N CYS A 513 -24.40 -28.35 -0.87
CA CYS A 513 -23.15 -27.89 -1.47
C CYS A 513 -22.03 -28.91 -1.23
N GLN A 514 -21.21 -29.16 -2.26
CA GLN A 514 -20.05 -30.04 -2.16
C GLN A 514 -18.94 -29.45 -1.26
N HIS A 515 -18.69 -28.15 -1.37
CA HIS A 515 -17.71 -27.42 -0.57
C HIS A 515 -18.43 -26.51 0.44
N ASP A 516 -18.35 -25.19 0.31
CA ASP A 516 -18.92 -24.27 1.29
C ASP A 516 -20.32 -23.83 0.87
N CYS A 517 -21.19 -23.63 1.86
CA CYS A 517 -22.51 -23.04 1.68
C CYS A 517 -22.54 -21.68 2.36
N SER A 518 -22.93 -20.64 1.63
CA SER A 518 -23.15 -19.31 2.18
C SER A 518 -24.63 -18.98 2.15
N ASN A 519 -25.19 -18.77 3.33
CA ASN A 519 -26.58 -18.40 3.49
C ASN A 519 -26.76 -16.92 3.18
N ILE A 520 -27.68 -16.58 2.28
CA ILE A 520 -27.98 -15.22 1.88
C ILE A 520 -29.47 -14.94 2.13
N PRO A 521 -29.90 -13.69 2.32
CA PRO A 521 -31.31 -13.41 2.54
C PRO A 521 -32.18 -13.98 1.40
N GLY A 522 -33.07 -14.91 1.73
CA GLY A 522 -34.04 -15.59 0.86
C GLY A 522 -33.51 -16.81 0.12
N SER A 523 -32.24 -17.19 0.30
CA SER A 523 -31.63 -18.32 -0.42
C SER A 523 -30.26 -18.72 0.14
N TYR A 524 -29.55 -19.55 -0.60
CA TYR A 524 -28.16 -19.91 -0.32
C TYR A 524 -27.38 -20.08 -1.61
N VAL A 525 -26.07 -19.90 -1.52
CA VAL A 525 -25.17 -20.13 -2.65
C VAL A 525 -24.07 -21.09 -2.23
N CYS A 526 -23.78 -22.05 -3.10
CA CYS A 526 -22.63 -22.92 -2.94
C CYS A 526 -21.38 -22.23 -3.48
N LEU A 527 -20.33 -22.22 -2.66
CA LEU A 527 -19.03 -21.66 -2.97
C LEU A 527 -18.01 -22.79 -3.04
N CYS A 528 -17.14 -22.71 -4.05
CA CYS A 528 -16.02 -23.62 -4.17
C CYS A 528 -14.80 -23.01 -3.50
N ILE A 529 -14.08 -23.81 -2.70
CA ILE A 529 -12.74 -23.43 -2.24
C ILE A 529 -11.83 -23.09 -3.43
N THR A 530 -10.84 -22.25 -3.19
CA THR A 530 -9.84 -21.83 -4.19
C THR A 530 -9.24 -23.04 -4.91
N GLY A 531 -9.10 -22.95 -6.24
CA GLY A 531 -8.66 -24.07 -7.10
C GLY A 531 -9.79 -24.89 -7.73
N TYR A 532 -11.06 -24.54 -7.47
CA TYR A 532 -12.23 -25.23 -8.03
C TYR A 532 -13.26 -24.24 -8.57
N ASN A 533 -13.95 -24.63 -9.64
CA ASN A 533 -15.07 -23.89 -10.22
C ASN A 533 -16.39 -24.58 -9.92
N LEU A 534 -17.43 -23.77 -9.65
CA LEU A 534 -18.78 -24.27 -9.46
C LEU A 534 -19.31 -24.79 -10.79
N THR A 535 -19.72 -26.05 -10.80
CA THR A 535 -20.27 -26.71 -11.99
C THR A 535 -21.67 -26.20 -12.30
N SER A 536 -22.19 -26.53 -13.49
CA SER A 536 -23.50 -26.05 -13.97
C SER A 536 -24.70 -26.46 -13.12
N ASN A 537 -24.53 -27.40 -12.18
CA ASN A 537 -25.57 -27.77 -11.22
C ASN A 537 -25.63 -26.84 -9.99
N ALA A 538 -24.75 -25.84 -9.91
CA ALA A 538 -24.63 -24.87 -8.83
C ALA A 538 -24.37 -25.45 -7.43
N HIS A 539 -23.97 -26.73 -7.32
CA HIS A 539 -23.74 -27.43 -6.05
C HIS A 539 -22.39 -28.14 -5.98
N ASN A 540 -21.90 -28.67 -7.10
CA ASN A 540 -20.63 -29.41 -7.16
C ASN A 540 -19.51 -28.51 -7.67
N CYS A 541 -18.30 -28.82 -7.24
CA CYS A 541 -17.07 -28.11 -7.55
C CYS A 541 -16.15 -29.01 -8.36
N SER A 542 -15.75 -28.53 -9.55
CA SER A 542 -14.77 -29.19 -10.42
C SER A 542 -13.42 -28.51 -10.32
N ASP A 543 -12.37 -29.30 -10.27
CA ASP A 543 -10.98 -28.85 -10.31
C ASP A 543 -10.72 -27.86 -11.45
N ILE A 544 -10.07 -26.74 -11.15
CA ILE A 544 -9.59 -25.81 -12.17
C ILE A 544 -8.26 -26.35 -12.66
N ASN A 545 -8.15 -26.64 -13.95
CA ASN A 545 -6.84 -26.99 -14.51
C ASN A 545 -6.06 -25.72 -14.85
N GLU A 546 -5.19 -25.27 -13.95
CA GLU A 546 -4.44 -24.03 -14.12
C GLU A 546 -3.42 -24.10 -15.26
N CYS A 547 -2.94 -25.30 -15.61
CA CYS A 547 -2.02 -25.49 -16.74
C CYS A 547 -2.67 -25.24 -18.12
N ASN A 548 -4.00 -25.25 -18.19
CA ASN A 548 -4.75 -24.92 -19.41
C ASN A 548 -5.06 -23.41 -19.53
N GLN A 549 -4.58 -22.59 -18.58
CA GLN A 549 -4.85 -21.14 -18.50
C GLN A 549 -3.55 -20.33 -18.68
N PRO A 550 -3.07 -20.14 -19.92
CA PRO A 550 -1.70 -19.67 -20.21
C PRO A 550 -1.39 -18.21 -19.85
N ASN A 551 -2.38 -17.40 -19.46
CA ASN A 551 -2.17 -15.96 -19.22
C ASN A 551 -2.12 -15.56 -17.73
N TYR A 552 -2.54 -16.42 -16.80
CA TYR A 552 -2.69 -16.05 -15.38
C TYR A 552 -1.86 -16.93 -14.44
N PHE A 553 -1.59 -18.18 -14.84
CA PHE A 553 -0.97 -19.20 -14.00
C PHE A 553 0.21 -19.91 -14.69
N ALA A 554 0.79 -19.29 -15.72
CA ALA A 554 1.83 -19.92 -16.53
C ALA A 554 3.11 -20.19 -15.72
N CYS A 555 3.47 -21.47 -15.66
CA CYS A 555 4.83 -21.90 -15.40
C CYS A 555 5.71 -21.52 -16.60
N GLU A 556 6.94 -21.09 -16.35
CA GLU A 556 7.88 -20.74 -17.43
C GLU A 556 8.24 -21.95 -18.30
N GLN A 557 8.34 -23.13 -17.69
CA GLN A 557 8.70 -24.38 -18.37
C GLN A 557 7.58 -25.44 -18.22
N SER A 558 7.70 -26.38 -17.28
CA SER A 558 6.73 -27.48 -17.14
C SER A 558 5.67 -27.17 -16.08
N CYS A 559 4.40 -27.48 -16.37
CA CYS A 559 3.26 -27.31 -15.47
C CYS A 559 2.54 -28.64 -15.25
N TYR A 560 2.26 -28.98 -13.99
CA TYR A 560 1.51 -30.17 -13.63
C TYR A 560 0.29 -29.81 -12.79
N ASN A 561 -0.89 -30.17 -13.30
CA ASN A 561 -2.15 -29.96 -12.60
C ASN A 561 -2.34 -31.01 -11.51
N THR A 562 -2.78 -30.58 -10.33
CA THR A 562 -3.16 -31.42 -9.20
C THR A 562 -4.58 -31.09 -8.74
N ILE A 563 -5.18 -31.92 -7.90
CA ILE A 563 -6.54 -31.69 -7.44
C ILE A 563 -6.55 -30.48 -6.48
N GLY A 564 -7.11 -29.35 -6.91
CA GLY A 564 -7.23 -28.07 -6.21
C GLY A 564 -6.02 -27.16 -6.31
N SER A 565 -5.01 -27.47 -7.13
CA SER A 565 -3.78 -26.69 -7.28
C SER A 565 -2.95 -27.16 -8.47
N TYR A 566 -1.80 -26.54 -8.72
CA TYR A 566 -0.80 -26.98 -9.69
C TYR A 566 0.60 -26.71 -9.15
N TYR A 567 1.62 -27.31 -9.76
CA TYR A 567 3.00 -26.95 -9.49
C TYR A 567 3.82 -26.88 -10.77
N CYS A 568 4.87 -26.07 -10.71
CA CYS A 568 5.82 -25.87 -11.80
C CYS A 568 7.09 -26.67 -11.55
N GLU A 569 7.69 -27.17 -12.63
CA GLU A 569 8.98 -27.86 -12.59
C GLU A 569 9.89 -27.28 -13.68
N CYS A 570 11.16 -27.15 -13.36
CA CYS A 570 12.17 -26.67 -14.29
C CYS A 570 12.88 -27.85 -14.94
N ASN A 571 13.26 -27.68 -16.20
CA ASN A 571 14.11 -28.65 -16.90
C ASN A 571 15.51 -28.68 -16.26
N ASN A 572 16.26 -29.75 -16.51
CA ASN A 572 17.64 -29.88 -16.04
C ASN A 572 18.50 -28.66 -16.48
N GLY A 573 19.38 -28.21 -15.58
CA GLY A 573 20.18 -26.98 -15.76
C GLY A 573 19.50 -25.72 -15.20
N PHE A 574 18.28 -25.84 -14.65
CA PHE A 574 17.54 -24.73 -14.07
C PHE A 574 16.98 -25.08 -12.70
N VAL A 575 16.89 -24.09 -11.81
CA VAL A 575 16.29 -24.21 -10.48
C VAL A 575 15.03 -23.36 -10.39
N LEU A 576 14.00 -23.90 -9.75
CA LEU A 576 12.75 -23.16 -9.55
C LEU A 576 13.00 -21.99 -8.61
N ASN A 577 12.66 -20.79 -9.07
CA ASN A 577 12.86 -19.56 -8.34
C ASN A 577 11.99 -19.57 -7.06
N ALA A 578 12.64 -19.59 -5.90
CA ALA A 578 11.99 -19.74 -4.60
C ALA A 578 11.02 -18.59 -4.23
N LYS A 579 11.13 -17.41 -4.86
CA LYS A 579 10.23 -16.27 -4.62
C LYS A 579 8.94 -16.37 -5.43
N THR A 580 9.03 -16.89 -6.66
CA THR A 580 7.88 -16.90 -7.58
C THR A 580 7.23 -18.27 -7.71
N ASN A 581 7.96 -19.36 -7.44
CA ASN A 581 7.57 -20.76 -7.67
C ASN A 581 7.03 -21.04 -9.08
N LYS A 582 7.37 -20.18 -10.05
CA LYS A 582 6.85 -20.21 -11.44
C LYS A 582 7.93 -20.00 -12.50
N THR A 583 8.97 -19.26 -12.16
CA THR A 583 10.11 -18.98 -13.05
C THR A 583 11.28 -19.89 -12.74
N CYS A 584 12.07 -20.19 -13.75
CA CYS A 584 13.19 -21.11 -13.70
C CYS A 584 14.47 -20.31 -13.92
N ASN A 585 15.25 -20.17 -12.86
CA ASN A 585 16.55 -19.52 -12.93
C ASN A 585 17.57 -20.52 -13.45
N ASP A 586 18.46 -20.04 -14.30
CA ASP A 586 19.64 -20.79 -14.74
C ASP A 586 20.50 -21.20 -13.53
N ILE A 587 21.00 -22.43 -13.52
CA ILE A 587 21.99 -22.87 -12.52
C ILE A 587 23.35 -22.50 -13.07
N ASP A 588 24.06 -21.58 -12.44
CA ASP A 588 25.42 -21.26 -12.83
C ASP A 588 26.37 -22.34 -12.32
N GLU A 589 26.69 -23.33 -13.16
CA GLU A 589 27.56 -24.42 -12.74
C GLU A 589 29.02 -23.99 -12.52
N CYS A 590 29.41 -22.81 -13.01
CA CYS A 590 30.74 -22.24 -12.80
C CYS A 590 30.87 -21.61 -11.41
N ASP A 591 29.88 -20.83 -10.98
CA ASP A 591 29.83 -20.25 -9.62
C ASP A 591 29.63 -21.34 -8.55
N GLU A 592 28.81 -22.36 -8.83
CA GLU A 592 28.53 -23.47 -7.91
C GLU A 592 29.65 -24.53 -7.89
N GLY A 593 30.69 -24.40 -8.71
CA GLY A 593 31.84 -25.32 -8.78
C GLY A 593 31.51 -26.73 -9.31
N THR A 594 30.36 -26.90 -9.97
CA THR A 594 29.91 -28.19 -10.55
C THR A 594 30.25 -28.34 -12.03
N GLY A 595 30.76 -27.28 -12.67
CA GLY A 595 31.17 -27.22 -14.06
C GLY A 595 32.36 -28.12 -14.44
N ASN A 596 33.06 -28.75 -13.48
CA ASN A 596 34.15 -29.72 -13.73
C ASN A 596 35.16 -29.33 -14.84
N CYS A 597 35.38 -28.04 -15.09
CA CYS A 597 36.30 -27.55 -16.11
C CYS A 597 37.72 -27.49 -15.53
N ASN A 598 38.72 -27.91 -16.31
CA ASN A 598 40.11 -27.94 -15.87
C ASN A 598 40.71 -26.53 -15.65
N GLN A 599 40.35 -25.56 -16.51
CA GLN A 599 40.92 -24.20 -16.46
C GLN A 599 39.85 -23.11 -16.45
N LEU A 600 39.17 -22.85 -17.58
CA LEU A 600 38.10 -21.85 -17.65
C LEU A 600 36.73 -22.54 -17.76
N CYS A 601 35.78 -22.04 -16.99
CA CYS A 601 34.36 -22.39 -17.07
C CYS A 601 33.58 -21.15 -17.51
N ASN A 602 32.76 -21.30 -18.54
CA ASN A 602 31.86 -20.26 -19.02
C ASN A 602 30.43 -20.79 -18.92
N ASN A 603 29.63 -20.18 -18.02
CA ASN A 603 28.23 -20.54 -17.86
C ASN A 603 27.41 -20.12 -19.09
N THR A 604 26.42 -20.94 -19.46
CA THR A 604 25.48 -20.71 -20.55
C THR A 604 24.07 -21.01 -20.09
N ILE A 605 23.05 -20.46 -20.76
CA ILE A 605 21.67 -20.71 -20.31
C ILE A 605 21.31 -22.20 -20.45
N GLY A 606 21.14 -22.87 -19.30
CA GLY A 606 20.79 -24.26 -19.09
C GLY A 606 21.96 -25.24 -19.04
N SER A 607 23.22 -24.77 -19.09
CA SER A 607 24.43 -25.61 -19.10
C SER A 607 25.71 -24.77 -18.99
N TYR A 608 26.89 -25.38 -19.07
CA TYR A 608 28.16 -24.67 -19.11
C TYR A 608 29.06 -25.17 -20.24
N THR A 609 30.08 -24.39 -20.56
CA THR A 609 31.13 -24.77 -21.52
C THR A 609 32.51 -24.54 -20.91
N CYS A 610 33.43 -25.46 -21.15
CA CYS A 610 34.81 -25.30 -20.70
C CYS A 610 35.69 -24.70 -21.80
N ASP A 611 36.66 -23.90 -21.39
CA ASP A 611 37.66 -23.30 -22.27
C ASP A 611 39.06 -23.39 -21.63
N CYS A 612 40.08 -23.11 -22.42
CA CYS A 612 41.48 -23.23 -22.01
C CYS A 612 42.20 -21.88 -22.04
N GLN A 613 43.12 -21.70 -21.09
CA GLN A 613 44.02 -20.56 -21.08
C GLN A 613 44.95 -20.61 -22.30
N THR A 614 45.47 -19.44 -22.68
CA THR A 614 46.40 -19.34 -23.82
C THR A 614 47.62 -20.24 -23.62
N GLY A 615 47.97 -21.03 -24.64
CA GLY A 615 49.02 -22.05 -24.55
C GLY A 615 48.49 -23.48 -24.33
N TYR A 616 47.17 -23.66 -24.19
CA TYR A 616 46.53 -24.96 -24.02
C TYR A 616 45.39 -25.15 -25.03
N GLU A 617 45.09 -26.40 -25.39
CA GLU A 617 43.93 -26.76 -26.24
C GLU A 617 42.96 -27.68 -25.49
N LEU A 618 41.67 -27.55 -25.80
CA LEU A 618 40.61 -28.34 -25.18
C LEU A 618 40.63 -29.76 -25.75
N ASN A 619 40.77 -30.73 -24.85
CA ASN A 619 40.79 -32.15 -25.17
C ASN A 619 39.41 -32.63 -25.65
N SER A 620 39.38 -33.82 -26.26
CA SER A 620 38.19 -34.46 -26.81
C SER A 620 37.07 -34.79 -25.79
N ASP A 621 37.36 -34.74 -24.49
CA ASP A 621 36.37 -34.87 -23.42
C ASP A 621 35.56 -33.59 -23.17
N GLY A 622 35.98 -32.46 -23.76
CA GLY A 622 35.30 -31.18 -23.65
C GLY A 622 35.53 -30.45 -22.32
N SER A 623 36.42 -30.94 -21.45
CA SER A 623 36.67 -30.33 -20.13
C SER A 623 38.14 -30.25 -19.73
N THR A 624 39.01 -31.09 -20.28
CA THR A 624 40.44 -31.11 -19.95
C THR A 624 41.25 -30.23 -20.89
N CYS A 625 42.11 -29.37 -20.36
CA CYS A 625 43.04 -28.56 -21.15
C CYS A 625 44.42 -29.22 -21.21
N ILE A 626 44.92 -29.45 -22.42
CA ILE A 626 46.24 -30.04 -22.66
C ILE A 626 47.19 -28.99 -23.22
N ASP A 627 48.45 -29.06 -22.78
CA ASP A 627 49.50 -28.13 -23.18
C ASP A 627 49.80 -28.20 -24.68
N ILE A 628 49.82 -27.05 -25.35
CA ILE A 628 50.20 -26.96 -26.77
C ILE A 628 51.71 -26.91 -26.84
N ASN A 629 52.33 -27.96 -27.35
CA ASN A 629 53.78 -27.97 -27.54
C ASN A 629 54.20 -27.10 -28.74
N GLU A 630 54.63 -25.87 -28.50
CA GLU A 630 55.00 -24.96 -29.59
C GLU A 630 56.35 -25.32 -30.23
N CYS A 631 57.18 -26.15 -29.58
CA CYS A 631 58.44 -26.64 -30.16
C CYS A 631 58.23 -27.62 -31.33
N ASP A 632 57.08 -28.29 -31.39
CA ASP A 632 56.76 -29.23 -32.48
C ASP A 632 56.57 -28.52 -33.83
N SER A 633 56.25 -27.22 -33.80
CA SER A 633 56.10 -26.38 -34.98
C SER A 633 57.29 -25.44 -35.15
N ASN A 634 58.12 -25.68 -36.18
CA ASN A 634 59.27 -24.84 -36.52
C ASN A 634 60.21 -24.53 -35.33
N ASN A 635 60.43 -25.50 -34.43
CA ASN A 635 61.28 -25.35 -33.23
C ASN A 635 60.88 -24.14 -32.36
N GLY A 636 59.57 -23.82 -32.26
CA GLY A 636 59.07 -22.63 -31.56
C GLY A 636 59.53 -21.30 -32.18
N GLY A 637 60.25 -21.32 -33.30
CA GLY A 637 60.96 -20.18 -33.87
C GLY A 637 62.26 -19.79 -33.14
N CYS A 638 62.81 -20.68 -32.30
CA CYS A 638 64.09 -20.49 -31.61
C CYS A 638 65.29 -20.67 -32.56
N ASP A 639 66.28 -19.78 -32.49
CA ASP A 639 67.59 -19.95 -33.15
C ASP A 639 68.43 -21.06 -32.47
N GLY A 640 68.21 -21.28 -31.17
CA GLY A 640 68.85 -22.32 -30.36
C GLY A 640 67.94 -23.55 -30.13
N ILE A 641 68.06 -24.17 -28.97
CA ILE A 641 67.23 -25.34 -28.59
C ILE A 641 65.91 -24.84 -28.00
N CYS A 642 64.78 -25.27 -28.56
CA CYS A 642 63.46 -25.05 -27.98
C CYS A 642 63.19 -26.11 -26.91
N ASN A 643 62.75 -25.67 -25.74
CA ASN A 643 62.25 -26.57 -24.70
C ASN A 643 60.83 -26.17 -24.32
N ASN A 644 59.90 -27.10 -24.49
CA ASN A 644 58.49 -26.87 -24.19
C ASN A 644 58.28 -26.83 -22.67
N THR A 645 57.43 -25.93 -22.22
CA THR A 645 57.08 -25.74 -20.81
C THR A 645 55.56 -25.68 -20.69
N GLN A 646 54.99 -25.85 -19.50
CA GLN A 646 53.54 -25.80 -19.37
C GLN A 646 53.00 -24.41 -19.74
N GLY A 647 52.16 -24.33 -20.77
CA GLY A 647 51.52 -23.14 -21.32
C GLY A 647 52.42 -22.25 -22.18
N SER A 648 53.66 -22.66 -22.46
CA SER A 648 54.63 -21.86 -23.24
C SER A 648 55.89 -22.63 -23.60
N PHE A 649 56.92 -21.97 -24.13
CA PHE A 649 58.22 -22.60 -24.42
C PHE A 649 59.37 -21.61 -24.21
N ILE A 650 60.57 -22.15 -23.96
CA ILE A 650 61.80 -21.36 -23.79
C ILE A 650 62.85 -21.71 -24.84
N CYS A 651 63.59 -20.70 -25.30
CA CYS A 651 64.72 -20.86 -26.21
C CYS A 651 66.04 -20.83 -25.43
N LEU A 652 66.81 -21.91 -25.51
CA LEU A 652 68.12 -22.04 -24.88
C LEU A 652 69.25 -21.87 -25.92
N CYS A 653 70.24 -21.04 -25.57
CA CYS A 653 71.40 -20.77 -26.43
C CYS A 653 72.60 -21.63 -26.03
N SER A 654 73.49 -21.89 -27.00
CA SER A 654 74.76 -22.57 -26.75
C SER A 654 75.74 -21.67 -25.97
N SER A 655 76.71 -22.27 -25.28
CA SER A 655 77.75 -21.52 -24.55
C SER A 655 78.48 -20.52 -25.45
N GLY A 656 78.77 -19.32 -24.95
CA GLY A 656 79.29 -18.18 -25.73
C GLY A 656 78.20 -17.26 -26.31
N TYR A 657 76.91 -17.56 -26.08
CA TYR A 657 75.77 -16.75 -26.52
C TYR A 657 74.79 -16.51 -25.37
N TYR A 658 74.09 -15.39 -25.40
CA TYR A 658 72.95 -15.12 -24.52
C TYR A 658 71.65 -14.97 -25.32
N SER A 659 70.52 -15.35 -24.72
CA SER A 659 69.21 -15.31 -25.38
C SER A 659 68.58 -13.92 -25.25
N VAL A 660 68.10 -13.39 -26.38
CA VAL A 660 67.24 -12.21 -26.43
C VAL A 660 66.00 -12.58 -27.24
N GLY A 661 64.91 -12.86 -26.52
CA GLY A 661 63.71 -13.46 -27.11
C GLY A 661 64.04 -14.84 -27.71
N LYS A 662 63.74 -15.02 -29.00
CA LYS A 662 63.99 -16.27 -29.72
C LYS A 662 65.38 -16.36 -30.37
N LYS A 663 66.22 -15.33 -30.25
CA LYS A 663 67.53 -15.23 -30.92
C LYS A 663 68.68 -15.44 -29.95
N CYS A 664 69.74 -16.07 -30.44
CA CYS A 664 71.00 -16.22 -29.72
C CYS A 664 72.00 -15.19 -30.21
N ILE A 665 72.47 -14.34 -29.30
CA ILE A 665 73.41 -13.25 -29.60
C ILE A 665 74.76 -13.59 -28.98
N ASP A 666 75.81 -13.43 -29.78
CA ASP A 666 77.20 -13.62 -29.39
C ASP A 666 77.58 -12.77 -28.17
N ILE A 667 78.25 -13.37 -27.19
CA ILE A 667 78.80 -12.65 -26.04
C ILE A 667 80.15 -12.08 -26.46
N ASP A 668 80.29 -10.76 -26.51
CA ASP A 668 81.60 -10.14 -26.74
C ASP A 668 82.43 -10.13 -25.45
N GLU A 669 83.28 -11.15 -25.27
CA GLU A 669 84.10 -11.25 -24.06
C GLU A 669 85.22 -10.19 -24.01
N CYS A 670 85.57 -9.55 -25.13
CA CYS A 670 86.57 -8.48 -25.15
C CYS A 670 86.03 -7.16 -24.56
N SER A 671 84.71 -6.97 -24.58
CA SER A 671 84.06 -5.78 -24.00
C SER A 671 84.21 -5.68 -22.48
N SER A 672 84.54 -6.77 -21.79
CA SER A 672 84.79 -6.79 -20.34
C SER A 672 86.24 -7.16 -20.04
N GLY A 673 86.99 -6.27 -19.39
CA GLY A 673 88.36 -6.55 -18.94
C GLY A 673 89.33 -6.97 -20.04
N ASN A 674 89.10 -6.55 -21.30
CA ASN A 674 89.88 -6.97 -22.48
C ASN A 674 89.94 -8.50 -22.64
N GLY A 675 88.90 -9.24 -22.24
CA GLY A 675 88.88 -10.71 -22.25
C GLY A 675 89.98 -11.35 -21.39
N GLY A 676 90.60 -10.61 -20.46
CA GLY A 676 91.78 -11.08 -19.72
C GLY A 676 93.07 -11.15 -20.55
N CYS A 677 93.10 -10.56 -21.76
CA CYS A 677 94.30 -10.45 -22.58
C CYS A 677 95.25 -9.35 -22.07
N ASP A 678 96.55 -9.64 -22.02
CA ASP A 678 97.58 -8.70 -21.56
C ASP A 678 97.73 -7.48 -22.49
N GLN A 679 97.62 -7.69 -23.81
CA GLN A 679 97.74 -6.59 -24.78
C GLN A 679 96.49 -6.37 -25.64
N HIS A 680 96.06 -7.34 -26.44
CA HIS A 680 94.95 -7.12 -27.37
C HIS A 680 94.02 -8.33 -27.46
N CYS A 681 92.74 -8.13 -27.20
CA CYS A 681 91.68 -9.12 -27.37
C CYS A 681 90.98 -8.96 -28.72
N ASN A 682 90.69 -10.07 -29.39
CA ASN A 682 89.87 -10.11 -30.60
C ASN A 682 88.66 -11.02 -30.37
N ASN A 683 87.46 -10.44 -30.42
CA ASN A 683 86.22 -11.19 -30.30
C ASN A 683 85.93 -11.95 -31.61
N THR A 684 85.38 -13.16 -31.48
CA THR A 684 84.97 -14.02 -32.58
C THR A 684 83.57 -14.59 -32.29
N VAL A 685 82.86 -15.05 -33.31
CA VAL A 685 81.51 -15.56 -33.11
C VAL A 685 81.55 -16.85 -32.27
N GLY A 686 81.08 -16.76 -31.04
CA GLY A 686 81.00 -17.78 -29.98
C GLY A 686 82.22 -17.88 -29.06
N SER A 687 83.23 -17.00 -29.20
CA SER A 687 84.48 -17.06 -28.42
C SER A 687 85.40 -15.84 -28.64
N TYR A 688 86.58 -15.80 -28.05
CA TYR A 688 87.57 -14.73 -28.27
C TYR A 688 89.01 -15.26 -28.18
N PHE A 689 90.00 -14.48 -28.65
CA PHE A 689 91.42 -14.83 -28.49
C PHE A 689 92.33 -13.60 -28.31
N CYS A 690 93.47 -13.78 -27.66
CA CYS A 690 94.45 -12.72 -27.42
C CYS A 690 95.55 -12.65 -28.48
N SER A 691 96.12 -11.45 -28.66
CA SER A 691 97.23 -11.16 -29.56
C SER A 691 98.15 -10.10 -28.98
N CYS A 692 99.40 -10.08 -29.45
CA CYS A 692 100.46 -9.19 -28.94
C CYS A 692 100.85 -8.11 -29.95
N LYS A 693 101.29 -6.97 -29.45
CA LYS A 693 101.89 -5.89 -30.25
C LYS A 693 103.24 -6.35 -30.84
N SER A 694 103.66 -5.72 -31.93
CA SER A 694 104.95 -6.01 -32.56
C SER A 694 106.12 -5.84 -31.58
N GLY A 695 107.10 -6.74 -31.63
CA GLY A 695 108.18 -6.84 -30.63
C GLY A 695 107.86 -7.77 -29.45
N TYR A 696 106.66 -8.35 -29.40
CA TYR A 696 106.23 -9.30 -28.37
C TYR A 696 105.66 -10.60 -28.97
N THR A 697 105.76 -11.71 -28.25
CA THR A 697 105.16 -13.00 -28.59
C THR A 697 104.16 -13.46 -27.52
N LEU A 698 103.06 -14.08 -27.96
CA LEU A 698 102.04 -14.60 -27.05
C LEU A 698 102.57 -15.83 -26.31
N SER A 699 102.34 -15.85 -25.01
CA SER A 699 102.76 -16.91 -24.10
C SER A 699 101.87 -18.14 -24.24
N PHE A 700 102.30 -19.30 -23.72
CA PHE A 700 101.56 -20.56 -23.80
C PHE A 700 100.20 -20.56 -23.09
N ASP A 701 99.97 -19.61 -22.19
CA ASP A 701 98.66 -19.42 -21.55
C ASP A 701 97.63 -18.79 -22.49
N GLY A 702 98.03 -18.33 -23.68
CA GLY A 702 97.14 -17.71 -24.66
C GLY A 702 96.68 -16.30 -24.27
N HIS A 703 97.21 -15.70 -23.20
CA HIS A 703 96.77 -14.40 -22.68
C HIS A 703 97.91 -13.39 -22.49
N ASN A 704 99.11 -13.81 -22.07
CA ASN A 704 100.22 -12.91 -21.71
C ASN A 704 101.21 -12.68 -22.85
N CYS A 705 101.75 -11.47 -22.99
CA CYS A 705 102.70 -11.14 -24.04
C CYS A 705 104.12 -10.96 -23.49
N SER A 706 105.09 -11.68 -24.07
CA SER A 706 106.49 -11.66 -23.65
C SER A 706 107.38 -10.94 -24.67
N ASP A 707 108.33 -10.15 -24.19
CA ASP A 707 109.25 -9.36 -25.01
C ASP A 707 110.15 -10.25 -25.87
N ILE A 708 110.29 -9.92 -27.15
CA ILE A 708 111.21 -10.61 -28.07
C ILE A 708 112.58 -9.96 -27.94
N ASN A 709 113.55 -10.68 -27.39
CA ASN A 709 114.90 -10.14 -27.24
C ASN A 709 115.70 -10.23 -28.55
N GLU A 710 115.79 -9.13 -29.29
CA GLU A 710 116.43 -9.08 -30.61
C GLU A 710 117.96 -9.19 -30.54
N CYS A 711 118.59 -8.97 -29.37
CA CYS A 711 120.04 -9.11 -29.22
C CYS A 711 120.50 -10.58 -29.29
N HIS A 712 119.62 -11.55 -29.05
CA HIS A 712 119.96 -12.97 -29.21
C HIS A 712 120.12 -13.39 -30.67
N GLU A 713 119.49 -12.68 -31.60
CA GLU A 713 119.63 -12.92 -33.03
C GLU A 713 120.60 -11.92 -33.67
N ASN A 714 121.73 -12.42 -34.18
CA ASN A 714 122.74 -11.61 -34.88
C ASN A 714 123.14 -10.32 -34.13
N ASN A 715 123.18 -10.38 -32.79
CA ASN A 715 123.50 -9.24 -31.93
C ASN A 715 122.62 -8.00 -32.22
N GLY A 716 121.34 -8.19 -32.57
CA GLY A 716 120.43 -7.10 -32.92
C GLY A 716 120.89 -6.25 -34.11
N LEU A 717 121.73 -6.80 -34.99
CA LEU A 717 122.41 -6.06 -36.07
C LEU A 717 123.34 -4.93 -35.57
N CYS A 718 123.76 -4.98 -34.30
CA CYS A 718 124.75 -4.07 -33.73
C CYS A 718 126.17 -4.56 -34.04
N THR A 719 127.08 -3.68 -34.48
CA THR A 719 128.47 -4.05 -34.75
C THR A 719 129.28 -4.37 -33.51
N GLN A 720 128.96 -3.76 -32.35
CA GLN A 720 129.68 -3.99 -31.10
C GLN A 720 128.74 -4.48 -29.99
N THR A 721 128.07 -3.57 -29.31
CA THR A 721 127.25 -3.91 -28.13
C THR A 721 125.77 -3.73 -28.47
N CYS A 722 124.98 -4.77 -28.27
CA CYS A 722 123.52 -4.71 -28.29
C CYS A 722 122.98 -4.70 -26.85
N THR A 723 121.95 -3.91 -26.58
CA THR A 723 121.23 -3.92 -25.31
C THR A 723 119.74 -4.04 -25.59
N ASN A 724 119.13 -5.12 -25.10
CA ASN A 724 117.71 -5.37 -25.24
C ASN A 724 116.91 -4.42 -24.34
N THR A 725 115.78 -3.95 -24.85
CA THR A 725 114.83 -3.10 -24.13
C THR A 725 113.42 -3.65 -24.33
N ASN A 726 112.47 -3.25 -23.48
CA ASN A 726 111.12 -3.79 -23.60
C ASN A 726 110.47 -3.30 -24.93
N GLY A 727 110.17 -4.23 -25.83
CA GLY A 727 109.60 -4.04 -27.16
C GLY A 727 110.59 -3.60 -28.25
N SER A 728 111.90 -3.55 -27.97
CA SER A 728 112.93 -3.11 -28.93
C SER A 728 114.36 -3.35 -28.44
N HIS A 729 115.38 -2.96 -29.21
CA HIS A 729 116.79 -3.00 -28.80
C HIS A 729 117.57 -1.78 -29.30
N TYR A 730 118.71 -1.47 -28.66
CA TYR A 730 119.61 -0.41 -29.14
C TYR A 730 121.09 -0.82 -29.13
N CYS A 731 121.88 -0.13 -29.95
CA CYS A 731 123.29 -0.42 -30.17
C CYS A 731 124.22 0.65 -29.57
N SER A 732 125.36 0.24 -29.02
CA SER A 732 126.39 1.14 -28.48
C SER A 732 127.83 0.68 -28.78
N CYS A 733 128.78 1.62 -28.70
CA CYS A 733 130.21 1.40 -29.00
C CYS A 733 131.05 1.23 -27.74
N LYS A 734 132.09 0.40 -27.81
CA LYS A 734 133.08 0.25 -26.72
C LYS A 734 134.01 1.47 -26.64
N THR A 735 134.60 1.71 -25.47
CA THR A 735 135.49 2.84 -25.18
C THR A 735 136.69 2.87 -26.14
N GLY A 736 137.02 4.04 -26.70
CA GLY A 736 138.00 4.19 -27.79
C GLY A 736 137.40 4.23 -29.20
N PHE A 737 136.07 4.02 -29.34
CA PHE A 737 135.35 4.09 -30.61
C PHE A 737 134.19 5.10 -30.55
N TYR A 738 133.85 5.74 -31.67
CA TYR A 738 132.67 6.61 -31.79
C TYR A 738 131.66 6.09 -32.81
N ASN A 739 130.40 6.50 -32.64
CA ASN A 739 129.31 6.05 -33.49
C ASN A 739 129.29 6.78 -34.84
N THR A 740 129.27 6.03 -35.93
CA THR A 740 129.31 6.59 -37.30
C THR A 740 127.93 6.76 -37.93
N THR A 741 126.90 6.13 -37.36
CA THR A 741 125.51 6.23 -37.81
C THR A 741 124.58 6.70 -36.69
N LYS A 742 123.49 7.36 -37.06
CA LYS A 742 122.51 7.96 -36.11
C LYS A 742 121.72 6.91 -35.32
N ASP A 743 121.59 5.70 -35.85
CA ASP A 743 120.95 4.52 -35.23
C ASP A 743 121.90 3.73 -34.33
N GLY A 744 123.16 4.17 -34.25
CA GLY A 744 124.15 3.64 -33.34
C GLY A 744 124.71 2.26 -33.67
N ARG A 745 124.39 1.72 -34.87
CA ARG A 745 124.73 0.34 -35.27
C ARG A 745 126.21 0.16 -35.61
N TYR A 746 126.92 1.18 -36.09
CA TYR A 746 128.30 1.08 -36.61
C TYR A 746 129.30 1.96 -35.86
N CYS A 747 130.37 1.34 -35.35
CA CYS A 747 131.41 2.02 -34.57
C CYS A 747 132.75 2.12 -35.33
N SER A 748 133.50 3.21 -35.16
CA SER A 748 134.85 3.40 -35.73
C SER A 748 135.86 3.93 -34.71
N ASP A 749 137.13 3.55 -34.90
CA ASP A 749 138.25 3.73 -33.96
C ASP A 749 138.75 5.18 -33.84
N ILE A 750 139.24 5.58 -32.66
CA ILE A 750 139.80 6.91 -32.37
C ILE A 750 141.35 6.82 -32.46
N ILE A 751 141.97 7.51 -33.42
CA ILE A 751 143.43 7.44 -33.68
C ILE A 751 144.21 8.34 -32.70
N GLU A 752 145.07 7.75 -31.85
CA GLU A 752 145.90 8.42 -30.84
C GLU A 752 147.41 8.37 -31.19
N CYS A 753 147.97 9.38 -31.90
CA CYS A 753 149.42 9.61 -32.06
C CYS A 753 149.73 11.06 -32.49
N ASP A 754 149.79 12.01 -31.52
CA ASP A 754 150.73 13.17 -31.48
C ASP A 754 150.47 14.04 -30.21
N THR A 755 151.17 13.72 -29.11
CA THR A 755 151.91 14.67 -28.22
C THR A 755 152.59 13.88 -27.07
N ASN A 756 153.90 13.61 -27.22
CA ASN A 756 154.95 13.22 -26.23
C ASN A 756 154.52 12.40 -24.98
N ASN A 757 154.92 11.13 -24.80
CA ASN A 757 156.24 10.52 -25.00
C ASN A 757 156.11 9.01 -25.27
#